data_AF-A0A1H6BPC2-F1
#
_entry.id   AF-A0A1H6BPC2-F1
#
_cell.length_a   1.000
_cell.length_b   1.000
_cell.length_c   1.000
_cell.angle_alpha   90.00
_cell.angle_beta   90.00
_cell.angle_gamma   90.00
#
_symmetry.space_group_name_H-M   'P 1'
#
loop_
_entity.id
_entity.type
_entity.pdbx_description
1 polymer ?
#
loop_
_entity_poly.entity_id
_entity_poly.type
_entity_poly.pdbx_seq_one_letter_code
_entity_poly.pdbx_strand_id
1 'polypeptide(L)'
;MRDVIASEWYKLRSLRSNVYLLAVSILAVLVCAGVAYLVGRGFDRQTFEERLSFAGNGAGLGTGLPVAYFVLGTLGALSITSEYATGMIRTSLAAVPRRQAFLFAKIPGLAAVTLVVGQVLAFAMHLAAQAVLGDRAGQMLLDGGTLGTPLSEPGVLATVVVAGLSMTAAALIGLGVGAAIRSTPGSLVALVMFFLVIPIVAQALPSPLRSQVGSYMMENLPSQIAGVGGGLLPSGTAAALLVVYVAAALTAGATVTALKGRHKVLAIGATATLLTALVAVPATADSTPSGPSSLAWRPCTGKDAPRDMRCASVQVPLVWTEPAGRKITVPVALLPASGVARRIGTVFSIPGGPGVSGIDELKQFHGRFAKLRDRFDVVSFDPRNTVEPGGVLPYECLATGPYLTLPDTRAEYAALARTNREHAQRCRSADPEFFDHMDSASVARDIEAVRTALGEQRLSFLATSYGGHPAMAYARLFPSRIRAMVMDGTAAHIQGAAARDADMYPRAEKQLERFAAWCRSATACALHGQDTGEVWRRLVVAADRSPVPVHNDPTGAAYTGFDLKVAAAPSFTSPGPEPDVPRWVELAEAIKKAAEGDASGFAEYVRRATGRPKLPSLAGQNMTHCLDGRVYESYAAYRRALRRARELSPNFAGQRAWWPLGCAGWPAPVTNPPAPLPTSGLAPFLGVGSWTDHDEVTSIIRHVPGSSSVRYDGHGHALYVYGKGGCVTAHVNRYFTSLRLPPPGATCQATG
;
A
#
# COMPACT_ATOMS: atom_id res chain seq x y z
N MET A 1 7.86 -15.28 54.18
CA MET A 1 7.52 -14.49 52.97
C MET A 1 6.17 -13.81 53.10
N ARG A 2 5.11 -14.52 53.54
CA ARG A 2 3.78 -13.93 53.78
C ARG A 2 3.80 -12.70 54.70
N ASP A 3 4.47 -12.77 55.84
CA ASP A 3 4.54 -11.65 56.79
C ASP A 3 5.32 -10.45 56.25
N VAL A 4 6.32 -10.71 55.40
CA VAL A 4 7.09 -9.64 54.75
C VAL A 4 6.22 -8.92 53.72
N ILE A 5 5.45 -9.67 52.91
CA ILE A 5 4.50 -9.08 51.95
C ILE A 5 3.43 -8.26 52.70
N ALA A 6 2.91 -8.78 53.81
CA ALA A 6 1.95 -8.06 54.65
C ALA A 6 2.55 -6.75 55.21
N SER A 7 3.78 -6.78 55.71
CA SER A 7 4.48 -5.59 56.19
C SER A 7 4.66 -4.54 55.09
N GLU A 8 5.07 -4.96 53.89
CA GLU A 8 5.24 -4.07 52.74
C GLU A 8 3.91 -3.48 52.25
N TRP A 9 2.83 -4.25 52.31
CA TRP A 9 1.47 -3.75 52.06
C TRP A 9 1.06 -2.65 53.05
N TYR A 10 1.32 -2.85 54.35
CA TYR A 10 1.03 -1.83 55.37
C TYR A 10 1.81 -0.54 55.12
N LYS A 11 3.10 -0.61 54.75
CA LYS A 11 3.90 0.57 54.39
C LYS A 11 3.34 1.30 53.17
N LEU A 12 3.01 0.57 52.12
CA LEU A 12 2.48 1.15 50.87
C LEU A 12 1.19 1.95 51.14
N ARG A 13 0.31 1.44 52.00
CA ARG A 13 -0.98 2.07 52.33
C ARG A 13 -0.88 3.21 53.35
N SER A 14 0.08 3.16 54.28
CA SER A 14 0.18 4.13 55.40
C SER A 14 0.91 5.43 55.04
N LEU A 15 1.77 5.40 54.02
CA LEU A 15 2.53 6.58 53.59
C LEU A 15 1.64 7.57 52.83
N ARG A 16 1.37 8.74 53.42
CA ARG A 16 0.60 9.83 52.80
C ARG A 16 1.19 10.29 51.46
N SER A 17 2.51 10.24 51.31
CA SER A 17 3.20 10.57 50.05
C SER A 17 2.74 9.70 48.89
N ASN A 18 2.39 8.43 49.13
CA ASN A 18 1.90 7.54 48.09
C ASN A 18 0.51 7.96 47.62
N VAL A 19 -0.36 8.41 48.54
CA VAL A 19 -1.68 8.94 48.20
C VAL A 19 -1.57 10.21 47.36
N TYR A 20 -0.70 11.15 47.74
CA TYR A 20 -0.46 12.37 46.96
C TYR A 20 0.10 12.06 45.57
N LEU A 21 1.05 11.13 45.47
CA LEU A 21 1.63 10.74 44.20
C LEU A 21 0.59 10.09 43.28
N LEU A 22 -0.29 9.24 43.82
CA LEU A 22 -1.41 8.67 43.09
C LEU A 22 -2.43 9.75 42.69
N ALA A 23 -2.69 10.76 43.53
CA ALA A 23 -3.55 11.89 43.16
C ALA A 23 -2.96 12.71 42.01
N VAL A 24 -1.62 12.89 41.97
CA VAL A 24 -0.93 13.57 40.85
C VAL A 24 -1.09 12.82 39.53
N SER A 25 -1.38 11.51 39.54
CA SER A 25 -1.66 10.76 38.30
C SER A 25 -2.87 11.30 37.51
N ILE A 26 -3.79 12.03 38.17
CA ILE A 26 -4.89 12.77 37.51
C ILE A 26 -4.38 13.78 36.48
N LEU A 27 -3.16 14.31 36.65
CA LEU A 27 -2.53 15.19 35.67
C LEU A 27 -2.42 14.53 34.28
N ALA A 28 -2.21 13.20 34.20
CA ALA A 28 -2.18 12.49 32.94
C ALA A 28 -3.53 12.55 32.20
N VAL A 29 -4.65 12.52 32.93
CA VAL A 29 -6.00 12.71 32.38
C VAL A 29 -6.16 14.12 31.83
N LEU A 30 -5.74 15.13 32.60
CA LEU A 30 -5.78 16.54 32.18
C LEU A 30 -4.91 16.79 30.93
N VAL A 31 -3.74 16.16 30.84
CA VAL A 31 -2.86 16.24 29.66
C VAL A 31 -3.54 15.62 28.43
N CYS A 32 -4.15 14.44 28.55
CA CYS A 32 -4.88 13.83 27.43
C CYS A 32 -6.05 14.70 26.97
N ALA A 33 -6.83 15.23 27.91
CA ALA A 33 -7.93 16.14 27.64
C ALA A 33 -7.44 17.44 26.96
N GLY A 34 -6.34 18.03 27.45
CA GLY A 34 -5.73 19.22 26.87
C GLY A 34 -5.21 19.00 25.45
N VAL A 35 -4.54 17.87 25.19
CA VAL A 35 -4.09 17.53 23.83
C VAL A 35 -5.26 17.28 22.90
N ALA A 36 -6.28 16.53 23.35
CA ALA A 36 -7.51 16.33 22.58
C ALA A 36 -8.20 17.66 22.25
N TYR A 37 -8.17 18.63 23.18
CA TYR A 37 -8.70 19.97 22.95
C TYR A 37 -7.90 20.72 21.87
N LEU A 38 -6.57 20.68 21.94
CA LEU A 38 -5.70 21.29 20.93
C LEU A 38 -5.87 20.64 19.55
N VAL A 39 -5.97 19.32 19.49
CA VAL A 39 -6.23 18.54 18.26
C VAL A 39 -7.59 18.93 17.67
N GLY A 40 -8.66 18.91 18.48
CA GLY A 40 -10.00 19.29 18.03
C GLY A 40 -10.07 20.74 17.52
N ARG A 41 -9.43 21.69 18.24
CA ARG A 41 -9.32 23.09 17.82
C ARG A 41 -8.49 23.26 16.55
N GLY A 42 -7.40 22.51 16.42
CA GLY A 42 -6.57 22.50 15.22
C GLY A 42 -7.32 21.99 14.01
N PHE A 43 -8.04 20.88 14.18
CA PHE A 43 -8.90 20.26 13.18
C PHE A 43 -10.02 21.19 12.71
N ASP A 44 -10.71 21.86 13.64
CA ASP A 44 -11.80 22.78 13.30
C ASP A 44 -11.34 23.98 12.46
N ARG A 45 -10.07 24.38 12.58
CA ARG A 45 -9.51 25.51 11.84
C ARG A 45 -9.04 25.15 10.42
N GLN A 46 -8.99 23.87 10.09
CA GLN A 46 -8.58 23.41 8.76
C GLN A 46 -9.74 23.46 7.76
N THR A 47 -9.41 23.60 6.47
CA THR A 47 -10.36 23.40 5.37
C THR A 47 -10.80 21.95 5.25
N PHE A 48 -11.86 21.66 4.48
CA PHE A 48 -12.39 20.30 4.34
C PHE A 48 -11.33 19.30 3.82
N GLU A 49 -10.52 19.69 2.84
CA GLU A 49 -9.45 18.84 2.29
C GLU A 49 -8.32 18.62 3.32
N GLU A 50 -7.95 19.64 4.08
CA GLU A 50 -6.90 19.54 5.11
C GLU A 50 -7.35 18.70 6.31
N ARG A 51 -8.64 18.77 6.70
CA ARG A 51 -9.23 17.93 7.76
C ARG A 51 -9.11 16.46 7.44
N LEU A 52 -9.30 16.09 6.17
CA LEU A 52 -9.17 14.71 5.73
C LEU A 52 -7.72 14.21 5.85
N SER A 53 -6.71 15.08 5.77
CA SER A 53 -5.29 14.75 5.94
C SER A 53 -4.73 15.00 7.36
N PHE A 54 -5.60 15.33 8.32
CA PHE A 54 -5.18 15.73 9.66
C PHE A 54 -4.60 14.56 10.46
N ALA A 55 -3.64 14.80 11.34
CA ALA A 55 -3.10 13.75 12.21
C ALA A 55 -4.13 13.34 13.27
N GLY A 56 -4.54 12.08 13.26
CA GLY A 56 -5.48 11.54 14.25
C GLY A 56 -4.90 11.45 15.67
N ASN A 57 -5.77 11.45 16.68
CA ASN A 57 -5.40 11.25 18.09
C ASN A 57 -5.48 9.77 18.53
N GLY A 58 -5.86 8.86 17.63
CA GLY A 58 -6.02 7.43 17.89
C GLY A 58 -6.88 7.15 19.14
N ALA A 59 -6.44 6.23 19.99
CA ALA A 59 -7.09 5.94 21.28
C ALA A 59 -6.99 7.08 22.32
N GLY A 60 -6.32 8.20 22.02
CA GLY A 60 -6.21 9.36 22.92
C GLY A 60 -5.31 9.15 24.14
N LEU A 61 -4.43 8.14 24.10
CA LEU A 61 -3.55 7.75 25.23
C LEU A 61 -2.10 8.21 25.07
N GLY A 62 -1.62 8.37 23.83
CA GLY A 62 -0.19 8.43 23.51
C GLY A 62 0.59 9.53 24.23
N THR A 63 0.01 10.71 24.43
CA THR A 63 0.69 11.84 25.08
C THR A 63 0.62 11.80 26.61
N GLY A 64 -0.37 11.12 27.20
CA GLY A 64 -0.48 11.00 28.66
C GLY A 64 0.21 9.77 29.24
N LEU A 65 0.46 8.73 28.44
CA LEU A 65 1.15 7.50 28.87
C LEU A 65 2.53 7.78 29.49
N PRO A 66 3.43 8.57 28.87
CA PRO A 66 4.71 8.95 29.47
C PRO A 66 4.59 9.56 30.88
N VAL A 67 3.60 10.43 31.08
CA VAL A 67 3.34 11.09 32.38
C VAL A 67 2.87 10.07 33.41
N ALA A 68 1.93 9.20 33.04
CA ALA A 68 1.45 8.12 33.90
C ALA A 68 2.57 7.14 34.29
N TYR A 69 3.42 6.76 33.33
CA TYR A 69 4.59 5.90 33.58
C TYR A 69 5.57 6.55 34.55
N PHE A 70 5.85 7.85 34.40
CA PHE A 70 6.73 8.55 35.31
C PHE A 70 6.18 8.59 36.74
N VAL A 71 4.88 8.86 36.91
CA VAL A 71 4.23 8.91 38.24
C VAL A 71 4.25 7.52 38.91
N LEU A 72 3.83 6.46 38.23
CA LEU A 72 3.83 5.11 38.81
C LEU A 72 5.23 4.51 38.94
N GLY A 73 6.14 4.81 38.01
CA GLY A 73 7.56 4.49 38.14
C GLY A 73 8.17 5.14 39.39
N THR A 74 7.81 6.40 39.67
CA THR A 74 8.22 7.10 40.89
C THR A 74 7.68 6.40 42.14
N LEU A 75 6.43 5.93 42.13
CA LEU A 75 5.86 5.15 43.25
C LEU A 75 6.70 3.88 43.50
N GLY A 76 7.04 3.18 42.42
CA GLY A 76 7.91 2.01 42.46
C GLY A 76 9.28 2.32 43.05
N ALA A 77 9.95 3.37 42.59
CA ALA A 77 11.26 3.77 43.11
C ALA A 77 11.18 4.15 44.59
N LEU A 78 10.20 4.97 44.98
CA LEU A 78 10.01 5.40 46.37
C LEU A 78 9.68 4.26 47.32
N SER A 79 9.06 3.18 46.84
CA SER A 79 8.78 1.99 47.65
C SER A 79 10.05 1.33 48.23
N ILE A 80 11.23 1.64 47.67
CA ILE A 80 12.51 1.17 48.20
C ILE A 80 13.49 2.31 48.54
N THR A 81 13.57 3.38 47.75
CA THR A 81 14.57 4.44 47.97
C THR A 81 14.26 5.31 49.20
N SER A 82 12.99 5.40 49.62
CA SER A 82 12.61 6.12 50.84
C SER A 82 13.25 5.52 52.10
N GLU A 83 13.40 4.19 52.16
CA GLU A 83 14.07 3.50 53.26
C GLU A 83 15.58 3.75 53.26
N TYR A 84 16.19 3.93 52.08
CA TYR A 84 17.59 4.37 51.98
C TYR A 84 17.77 5.82 52.42
N ALA A 85 16.88 6.71 52.00
CA ALA A 85 16.94 8.13 52.35
C ALA A 85 16.76 8.38 53.86
N THR A 86 15.91 7.60 54.52
CA THR A 86 15.62 7.71 55.97
C THR A 86 16.54 6.85 56.84
N GLY A 87 17.39 6.00 56.25
CA GLY A 87 18.23 5.04 56.97
C GLY A 87 17.50 3.80 57.50
N MET A 88 16.16 3.73 57.38
CA MET A 88 15.34 2.58 57.79
C MET A 88 15.66 1.28 57.03
N ILE A 89 16.39 1.36 55.92
CA ILE A 89 16.81 0.15 55.19
C ILE A 89 17.62 -0.81 56.09
N ARG A 90 18.34 -0.30 57.10
CA ARG A 90 19.09 -1.15 58.04
C ARG A 90 18.16 -1.98 58.92
N THR A 91 17.08 -1.40 59.41
CA THR A 91 16.10 -2.10 60.26
C THR A 91 15.30 -3.10 59.43
N SER A 92 14.87 -2.73 58.22
CA SER A 92 14.21 -3.66 57.28
C SER A 92 15.08 -4.88 56.95
N LEU A 93 16.37 -4.67 56.68
CA LEU A 93 17.29 -5.77 56.37
C LEU A 93 17.73 -6.59 57.59
N ALA A 94 17.64 -6.03 58.80
CA ALA A 94 17.81 -6.81 60.03
C ALA A 94 16.61 -7.75 60.25
N ALA A 95 15.39 -7.29 60.00
CA ALA A 95 14.18 -8.10 60.06
C ALA A 95 14.08 -9.13 58.91
N VAL A 96 14.59 -8.81 57.72
CA VAL A 96 14.61 -9.69 56.55
C VAL A 96 16.04 -9.81 56.00
N PRO A 97 16.86 -10.72 56.56
CA PRO A 97 18.28 -10.85 56.20
C PRO A 97 18.53 -11.21 54.73
N ARG A 98 17.57 -11.89 54.09
CA ARG A 98 17.61 -12.24 52.67
C ARG A 98 17.19 -11.03 51.82
N ARG A 99 18.17 -10.21 51.43
CA ARG A 99 17.99 -8.95 50.68
C ARG A 99 17.15 -9.08 49.41
N GLN A 100 17.30 -10.17 48.67
CA GLN A 100 16.49 -10.43 47.48
C GLN A 100 15.03 -10.75 47.83
N ALA A 101 14.80 -11.51 48.91
CA ALA A 101 13.45 -11.80 49.38
C ALA A 101 12.73 -10.51 49.83
N PHE A 102 13.47 -9.57 50.41
CA PHE A 102 12.95 -8.24 50.75
C PHE A 102 12.54 -7.45 49.50
N LEU A 103 13.35 -7.43 48.45
CA LEU A 103 12.99 -6.77 47.17
C LEU A 103 11.74 -7.40 46.53
N PHE A 104 11.73 -8.73 46.40
CA PHE A 104 10.60 -9.44 45.77
C PHE A 104 9.30 -9.34 46.57
N ALA A 105 9.37 -9.20 47.90
CA ALA A 105 8.19 -9.02 48.74
C ALA A 105 7.44 -7.69 48.49
N LYS A 106 8.10 -6.69 47.89
CA LYS A 106 7.46 -5.41 47.51
C LYS A 106 6.60 -5.53 46.24
N ILE A 107 6.83 -6.55 45.40
CA ILE A 107 6.16 -6.70 44.10
C ILE A 107 4.65 -6.91 44.23
N PRO A 108 4.11 -7.86 45.04
CA PRO A 108 2.69 -8.17 44.99
C PRO A 108 1.80 -6.99 45.36
N GLY A 109 2.13 -6.27 46.43
CA GLY A 109 1.37 -5.10 46.89
C GLY A 109 1.44 -3.93 45.90
N LEU A 110 2.64 -3.63 45.42
CA LEU A 110 2.84 -2.57 44.43
C LEU A 110 2.11 -2.89 43.11
N ALA A 111 2.25 -4.12 42.61
CA ALA A 111 1.62 -4.56 41.37
C ALA A 111 0.09 -4.54 41.47
N ALA A 112 -0.49 -4.98 42.60
CA ALA A 112 -1.94 -4.95 42.81
C ALA A 112 -2.48 -3.50 42.81
N VAL A 113 -1.85 -2.59 43.55
CA VAL A 113 -2.28 -1.18 43.61
C VAL A 113 -2.13 -0.51 42.25
N THR A 114 -0.98 -0.66 41.61
CA THR A 114 -0.70 0.01 40.33
C THR A 114 -1.47 -0.58 39.17
N LEU A 115 -1.89 -1.85 39.24
CA LEU A 115 -2.81 -2.43 38.27
C LEU A 115 -4.19 -1.80 38.37
N VAL A 116 -4.77 -1.71 39.56
CA VAL A 116 -6.09 -1.09 39.75
C VAL A 116 -6.06 0.38 39.34
N VAL A 117 -5.07 1.13 39.84
CA VAL A 117 -4.92 2.55 39.49
C VAL A 117 -4.65 2.71 38.00
N GLY A 118 -3.76 1.91 37.42
CA GLY A 118 -3.40 1.97 36.01
C GLY A 118 -4.59 1.72 35.09
N GLN A 119 -5.45 0.74 35.41
CA GLN A 119 -6.68 0.52 34.66
C GLN A 119 -7.65 1.70 34.77
N VAL A 120 -7.93 2.17 35.99
CA VAL A 120 -8.80 3.35 36.19
C VAL A 120 -8.27 4.56 35.42
N LEU A 121 -6.96 4.79 35.48
CA LEU A 121 -6.31 5.91 34.81
C LEU A 121 -6.36 5.80 33.29
N ALA A 122 -6.09 4.62 32.72
CA ALA A 122 -6.14 4.39 31.28
C ALA A 122 -7.55 4.63 30.71
N PHE A 123 -8.59 4.12 31.38
CA PHE A 123 -9.98 4.37 31.00
C PHE A 123 -10.35 5.85 31.17
N ALA A 124 -9.94 6.50 32.27
CA ALA A 124 -10.20 7.92 32.48
C ALA A 124 -9.53 8.81 31.43
N MET A 125 -8.28 8.52 31.07
CA MET A 125 -7.54 9.22 30.00
C MET A 125 -8.25 9.09 28.65
N HIS A 126 -8.64 7.85 28.29
CA HIS A 126 -9.37 7.59 27.05
C HIS A 126 -10.71 8.35 27.01
N LEU A 127 -11.53 8.18 28.05
CA LEU A 127 -12.86 8.80 28.13
C LEU A 127 -12.76 10.33 28.12
N ALA A 128 -11.78 10.91 28.80
CA ALA A 128 -11.55 12.35 28.78
C ALA A 128 -11.17 12.84 27.37
N ALA A 129 -10.28 12.13 26.67
CA ALA A 129 -9.91 12.47 25.30
C ALA A 129 -11.11 12.39 24.34
N GLN A 130 -11.92 11.33 24.42
CA GLN A 130 -13.11 11.18 23.59
C GLN A 130 -14.18 12.23 23.91
N ALA A 131 -14.42 12.52 25.20
CA ALA A 131 -15.39 13.53 25.63
C ALA A 131 -15.04 14.93 25.13
N VAL A 132 -13.74 15.28 25.10
CA VAL A 132 -13.27 16.56 24.56
C VAL A 132 -13.41 16.64 23.04
N LEU A 133 -13.15 15.54 22.34
CA LEU A 133 -13.33 15.50 20.88
C LEU A 133 -14.82 15.55 20.49
N GLY A 134 -15.72 15.00 21.31
CA GLY A 134 -17.16 15.00 21.09
C GLY A 134 -17.52 14.29 19.79
N ASP A 135 -18.40 14.88 18.99
CA ASP A 135 -18.84 14.35 17.68
C ASP A 135 -17.71 14.24 16.64
N ARG A 136 -16.51 14.78 16.93
CA ARG A 136 -15.33 14.60 16.08
C ARG A 136 -14.68 13.24 16.29
N ALA A 137 -14.89 12.59 17.44
CA ALA A 137 -14.47 11.21 17.65
C ALA A 137 -15.20 10.31 16.64
N GLY A 138 -14.46 9.44 15.95
CA GLY A 138 -14.97 8.56 14.90
C GLY A 138 -14.96 9.16 13.49
N GLN A 139 -14.61 10.45 13.31
CA GLN A 139 -14.44 11.02 11.97
C GLN A 139 -13.23 10.39 11.28
N MET A 140 -13.48 9.72 10.14
CA MET A 140 -12.46 9.07 9.32
C MET A 140 -11.57 10.10 8.61
N LEU A 141 -10.28 9.79 8.60
CA LEU A 141 -9.21 10.51 7.93
C LEU A 141 -8.75 9.71 6.69
N LEU A 142 -8.03 10.34 5.77
CA LEU A 142 -7.54 9.75 4.51
C LEU A 142 -6.57 8.59 4.70
N ASP A 143 -5.91 8.53 5.86
CA ASP A 143 -5.01 7.44 6.25
C ASP A 143 -5.77 6.21 6.80
N GLY A 144 -7.11 6.27 6.83
CA GLY A 144 -7.98 5.24 7.38
C GLY A 144 -8.09 5.26 8.91
N GLY A 145 -7.41 6.21 9.59
CA GLY A 145 -7.55 6.45 11.02
C GLY A 145 -8.75 7.32 11.35
N THR A 146 -9.03 7.50 12.64
CA THR A 146 -10.04 8.46 13.11
C THR A 146 -9.42 9.56 13.95
N LEU A 147 -10.05 10.75 13.97
CA LEU A 147 -9.56 11.86 14.80
C LEU A 147 -9.52 11.49 16.29
N GLY A 148 -10.48 10.68 16.75
CA GLY A 148 -10.45 9.96 18.02
C GLY A 148 -11.14 8.61 17.84
N THR A 149 -10.54 7.53 18.33
CA THR A 149 -11.02 6.18 18.07
C THR A 149 -11.84 5.68 19.26
N PRO A 150 -13.17 5.49 19.14
CA PRO A 150 -14.01 5.08 20.26
C PRO A 150 -13.74 3.63 20.70
N LEU A 151 -14.14 3.28 21.93
CA LEU A 151 -13.97 1.92 22.49
C LEU A 151 -14.64 0.82 21.64
N SER A 152 -15.65 1.16 20.84
CA SER A 152 -16.36 0.23 19.95
C SER A 152 -15.51 -0.24 18.77
N GLU A 153 -14.43 0.47 18.43
CA GLU A 153 -13.57 0.07 17.32
C GLU A 153 -12.70 -1.15 17.69
N PRO A 154 -12.48 -2.08 16.74
CA PRO A 154 -11.68 -3.28 16.99
C PRO A 154 -10.30 -2.95 17.57
N GLY A 155 -9.94 -3.60 18.68
CA GLY A 155 -8.63 -3.50 19.33
C GLY A 155 -8.37 -2.23 20.17
N VAL A 156 -9.26 -1.24 20.18
CA VAL A 156 -9.11 -0.05 21.06
C VAL A 156 -9.30 -0.42 22.53
N LEU A 157 -10.33 -1.22 22.85
CA LEU A 157 -10.53 -1.71 24.21
C LEU A 157 -9.30 -2.47 24.71
N ALA A 158 -8.73 -3.35 23.87
CA ALA A 158 -7.50 -4.07 24.20
C ALA A 158 -6.34 -3.10 24.43
N THR A 159 -6.20 -2.04 23.63
CA THR A 159 -5.17 -1.01 23.82
C THR A 159 -5.30 -0.30 25.15
N VAL A 160 -6.52 0.08 25.56
CA VAL A 160 -6.77 0.75 26.85
C VAL A 160 -6.45 -0.18 28.02
N VAL A 161 -6.83 -1.46 27.93
CA VAL A 161 -6.52 -2.46 28.96
C VAL A 161 -5.01 -2.70 29.05
N VAL A 162 -4.33 -2.85 27.91
CA VAL A 162 -2.87 -3.06 27.90
C VAL A 162 -2.13 -1.80 28.35
N ALA A 163 -2.64 -0.61 28.05
CA ALA A 163 -2.11 0.64 28.58
C ALA A 163 -2.14 0.62 30.12
N GLY A 164 -3.25 0.23 30.73
CA GLY A 164 -3.31 0.05 32.18
C GLY A 164 -2.32 -1.00 32.73
N LEU A 165 -2.12 -2.11 32.01
CA LEU A 165 -1.12 -3.14 32.37
C LEU A 165 0.33 -2.61 32.28
N SER A 166 0.63 -1.83 31.24
CA SER A 166 1.96 -1.25 31.03
C SER A 166 2.33 -0.21 32.11
N MET A 167 1.33 0.43 32.73
CA MET A 167 1.53 1.33 33.87
C MET A 167 2.01 0.55 35.12
N THR A 168 1.52 -0.67 35.35
CA THR A 168 2.07 -1.59 36.37
C THR A 168 3.52 -1.97 36.05
N ALA A 169 3.82 -2.25 34.78
CA ALA A 169 5.19 -2.52 34.36
C ALA A 169 6.12 -1.33 34.66
N ALA A 170 5.66 -0.09 34.44
CA ALA A 170 6.42 1.12 34.77
C ALA A 170 6.74 1.21 36.28
N ALA A 171 5.78 0.86 37.14
CA ALA A 171 6.01 0.80 38.59
C ALA A 171 7.05 -0.25 38.98
N LEU A 172 7.02 -1.43 38.37
CA LEU A 172 8.00 -2.49 38.64
C LEU A 172 9.40 -2.13 38.12
N ILE A 173 9.48 -1.45 36.98
CA ILE A 173 10.74 -0.86 36.48
C ILE A 173 11.27 0.15 37.50
N GLY A 174 10.40 1.04 38.00
CA GLY A 174 10.73 1.99 39.06
C GLY A 174 11.30 1.32 40.32
N LEU A 175 10.69 0.24 40.79
CA LEU A 175 11.20 -0.55 41.92
C LEU A 175 12.59 -1.12 41.65
N GLY A 176 12.81 -1.69 40.46
CA GLY A 176 14.10 -2.25 40.06
C GLY A 176 15.21 -1.19 39.96
N VAL A 177 14.91 -0.07 39.30
CA VAL A 177 15.80 1.10 39.19
C VAL A 177 16.13 1.67 40.56
N GLY A 178 15.12 1.84 41.42
CA GLY A 178 15.29 2.32 42.80
C GLY A 178 16.18 1.40 43.63
N ALA A 179 16.03 0.09 43.48
CA ALA A 179 16.86 -0.90 44.17
C ALA A 179 18.32 -0.89 43.70
N ALA A 180 18.55 -0.65 42.41
CA ALA A 180 19.86 -0.57 41.80
C ALA A 180 20.58 0.74 42.19
N ILE A 181 19.90 1.89 42.06
CA ILE A 181 20.50 3.21 42.27
C ILE A 181 20.61 3.57 43.76
N ARG A 182 19.65 3.13 44.58
CA ARG A 182 19.60 3.38 46.04
C ARG A 182 19.60 4.87 46.42
N SER A 183 19.18 5.73 45.50
CA SER A 183 19.10 7.18 45.67
C SER A 183 17.81 7.67 45.03
N THR A 184 16.98 8.37 45.79
CA THR A 184 15.72 8.93 45.26
C THR A 184 15.98 9.89 44.10
N PRO A 185 16.84 10.93 44.23
CA PRO A 185 17.12 11.83 43.10
C PRO A 185 17.68 11.09 41.87
N GLY A 186 18.62 10.17 42.06
CA GLY A 186 19.20 9.41 40.94
C GLY A 186 18.17 8.53 40.23
N SER A 187 17.25 7.92 40.98
CA SER A 187 16.18 7.10 40.42
C SER A 187 15.19 7.94 39.62
N LEU A 188 14.80 9.12 40.15
CA LEU A 188 13.92 10.03 39.44
C LEU A 188 14.53 10.51 38.12
N VAL A 189 15.82 10.89 38.11
CA VAL A 189 16.51 11.29 36.87
C VAL A 189 16.53 10.16 35.85
N ALA A 190 16.84 8.92 36.26
CA ALA A 190 16.81 7.77 35.36
C ALA A 190 15.42 7.53 34.76
N LEU A 191 14.36 7.64 35.58
CA LEU A 191 12.98 7.48 35.12
C LEU A 191 12.52 8.61 34.20
N VAL A 192 12.94 9.86 34.45
CA VAL A 192 12.70 10.99 33.53
C VAL A 192 13.37 10.73 32.18
N MET A 193 14.63 10.31 32.19
CA MET A 193 15.34 10.01 30.94
C MET A 193 14.64 8.89 30.16
N PHE A 194 14.23 7.82 30.84
CA PHE A 194 13.63 6.65 30.21
C PHE A 194 12.20 6.89 29.71
N PHE A 195 11.32 7.45 30.54
CA PHE A 195 9.91 7.60 30.20
C PHE A 195 9.57 8.90 29.46
N LEU A 196 10.39 9.95 29.57
CA LEU A 196 10.07 11.26 28.99
C LEU A 196 11.08 11.66 27.91
N VAL A 197 12.38 11.70 28.22
CA VAL A 197 13.38 12.28 27.31
C VAL A 197 13.62 11.39 26.09
N ILE A 198 13.86 10.09 26.28
CA ILE A 198 14.13 9.16 25.18
C ILE A 198 12.98 9.12 24.17
N PRO A 199 11.70 8.99 24.58
CA PRO A 199 10.55 9.11 23.67
C PRO A 199 10.50 10.42 22.87
N ILE A 200 10.81 11.56 23.49
CA ILE A 200 10.81 12.87 22.82
C ILE A 200 11.93 12.90 21.76
N VAL A 201 13.12 12.43 22.10
CA VAL A 201 14.24 12.36 21.16
C VAL A 201 13.94 11.41 20.00
N ALA A 202 13.31 10.26 20.29
CA ALA A 202 12.90 9.30 19.26
C ALA A 202 11.92 9.91 18.25
N GLN A 203 11.00 10.76 18.71
CA GLN A 203 10.06 11.47 17.84
C GLN A 203 10.73 12.51 16.93
N ALA A 204 11.87 13.08 17.34
CA ALA A 204 12.64 14.03 16.54
C ALA A 204 13.45 13.38 15.40
N LEU A 205 13.58 12.05 15.38
CA LEU A 205 14.32 11.33 14.34
C LEU A 205 13.63 11.43 12.96
N PRO A 206 14.38 11.38 11.84
CA PRO A 206 13.79 11.27 10.51
C PRO A 206 13.19 9.87 10.26
N SER A 207 12.24 9.74 9.34
CA SER A 207 11.80 8.44 8.84
C SER A 207 12.91 7.81 7.96
N PRO A 208 13.13 6.48 8.01
CA PRO A 208 12.36 5.44 8.72
C PRO A 208 12.83 5.18 10.17
N LEU A 209 13.87 5.86 10.67
CA LEU A 209 14.41 5.62 12.01
C LEU A 209 13.39 5.92 13.11
N ARG A 210 12.56 6.95 12.93
CA ARG A 210 11.47 7.29 13.87
C ARG A 210 10.53 6.11 14.11
N SER A 211 10.07 5.43 13.06
CA SER A 211 9.17 4.28 13.18
C SER A 211 9.85 3.05 13.76
N GLN A 212 11.13 2.84 13.44
CA GLN A 212 11.93 1.76 14.01
C GLN A 212 12.14 1.97 15.50
N VAL A 213 12.76 3.08 15.91
CA VAL A 213 13.02 3.39 17.31
C VAL A 213 11.72 3.49 18.09
N GLY A 214 10.72 4.18 17.54
CA GLY A 214 9.40 4.32 18.15
C GLY A 214 8.74 2.99 18.48
N SER A 215 8.87 1.97 17.63
CA SER A 215 8.27 0.64 17.88
C SER A 215 8.79 -0.06 19.15
N TYR A 216 10.03 0.24 19.57
CA TYR A 216 10.62 -0.32 20.79
C TYR A 216 10.31 0.50 22.05
N MET A 217 9.76 1.71 21.92
CA MET A 217 9.46 2.57 23.05
C MET A 217 8.26 2.06 23.84
N MET A 218 8.35 2.15 25.17
CA MET A 218 7.38 1.53 26.08
C MET A 218 5.96 2.09 25.91
N GLU A 219 5.81 3.38 25.60
CA GLU A 219 4.52 4.04 25.37
C GLU A 219 3.81 3.59 24.10
N ASN A 220 4.54 3.01 23.14
CA ASN A 220 3.98 2.51 21.89
C ASN A 220 3.63 1.01 21.97
N LEU A 221 4.11 0.28 22.97
CA LEU A 221 3.84 -1.15 23.13
C LEU A 221 2.35 -1.50 23.34
N PRO A 222 1.53 -0.72 24.10
CA PRO A 222 0.14 -1.06 24.30
C PRO A 222 -0.66 -1.24 23.01
N SER A 223 -0.45 -0.36 22.04
CA SER A 223 -1.09 -0.45 20.72
C SER A 223 -0.65 -1.69 19.95
N GLN A 224 0.67 -1.94 19.88
CA GLN A 224 1.25 -3.09 19.19
C GLN A 224 0.83 -4.44 19.81
N ILE A 225 0.75 -4.53 21.14
CA ILE A 225 0.26 -5.72 21.85
C ILE A 225 -1.22 -5.95 21.55
N ALA A 226 -2.02 -4.89 21.47
CA ALA A 226 -3.44 -4.95 21.14
C ALA A 226 -3.70 -5.23 19.65
N GLY A 227 -2.65 -5.31 18.82
CA GLY A 227 -2.77 -5.56 17.38
C GLY A 227 -3.30 -4.36 16.60
N VAL A 228 -3.20 -3.15 17.16
CA VAL A 228 -3.66 -1.91 16.52
C VAL A 228 -2.56 -0.86 16.48
N GLY A 229 -2.59 0.01 15.46
CA GLY A 229 -1.58 1.06 15.28
C GLY A 229 -0.40 0.64 14.38
N GLY A 230 0.39 1.63 13.93
CA GLY A 230 1.43 1.46 12.90
C GLY A 230 2.81 1.00 13.40
N GLY A 231 2.87 0.25 14.50
CA GLY A 231 4.14 -0.25 15.03
C GLY A 231 4.70 -1.45 14.23
N LEU A 232 6.01 -1.67 14.32
CA LEU A 232 6.71 -2.69 13.53
C LEU A 232 6.84 -4.05 14.25
N LEU A 233 6.53 -4.12 15.56
CA LEU A 233 6.65 -5.35 16.33
C LEU A 233 5.36 -6.17 16.24
N PRO A 234 5.44 -7.49 15.96
CA PRO A 234 4.32 -8.40 16.16
C PRO A 234 3.81 -8.35 17.60
N SER A 235 2.52 -8.56 17.83
CA SER A 235 1.89 -8.41 19.17
C SER A 235 2.56 -9.26 20.25
N GLY A 236 2.96 -10.50 19.91
CA GLY A 236 3.71 -11.37 20.81
C GLY A 236 5.10 -10.82 21.17
N THR A 237 5.81 -10.24 20.21
CA THR A 237 7.12 -9.62 20.41
C THR A 237 7.03 -8.34 21.25
N ALA A 238 6.01 -7.50 21.01
CA ALA A 238 5.77 -6.31 21.82
C ALA A 238 5.44 -6.67 23.29
N ALA A 239 4.65 -7.74 23.50
CA ALA A 239 4.35 -8.24 24.84
C ALA A 239 5.60 -8.79 25.54
N ALA A 240 6.43 -9.56 24.83
CA ALA A 240 7.70 -10.05 25.33
C ALA A 240 8.65 -8.90 25.71
N LEU A 241 8.72 -7.85 24.89
CA LEU A 241 9.56 -6.69 25.15
C LEU A 241 9.15 -5.93 26.43
N LEU A 242 7.84 -5.79 26.68
CA LEU A 242 7.33 -5.19 27.92
C LEU A 242 7.78 -6.00 29.15
N VAL A 243 7.71 -7.33 29.07
CA VAL A 243 8.20 -8.24 30.13
C VAL A 243 9.71 -8.11 30.31
N VAL A 244 10.46 -8.00 29.21
CA VAL A 244 11.92 -7.84 29.23
C VAL A 244 12.32 -6.54 29.96
N TYR A 245 11.65 -5.41 29.73
CA TYR A 245 11.93 -4.17 30.47
C TYR A 245 11.80 -4.35 31.99
N VAL A 246 10.72 -5.01 32.43
CA VAL A 246 10.48 -5.30 33.85
C VAL A 246 11.54 -6.25 34.41
N ALA A 247 11.80 -7.35 33.71
CA ALA A 247 12.76 -8.36 34.12
C ALA A 247 14.18 -7.76 34.22
N ALA A 248 14.60 -6.95 33.25
CA ALA A 248 15.91 -6.29 33.25
C ALA A 248 16.06 -5.34 34.44
N ALA A 249 15.06 -4.51 34.72
CA ALA A 249 15.11 -3.57 35.84
C ALA A 249 15.13 -4.30 37.20
N LEU A 250 14.28 -5.32 37.39
CA LEU A 250 14.22 -6.08 38.64
C LEU A 250 15.48 -6.93 38.86
N THR A 251 16.05 -7.52 37.82
CA THR A 251 17.31 -8.27 37.91
C THR A 251 18.49 -7.35 38.22
N ALA A 252 18.57 -6.15 37.62
CA ALA A 252 19.53 -5.12 38.01
C ALA A 252 19.40 -4.74 39.50
N GLY A 253 18.18 -4.55 39.99
CA GLY A 253 17.92 -4.31 41.41
C GLY A 253 18.34 -5.49 42.31
N ALA A 254 17.98 -6.71 41.94
CA ALA A 254 18.26 -7.93 42.70
C ALA A 254 19.76 -8.28 42.76
N THR A 255 20.49 -8.03 41.67
CA THR A 255 21.95 -8.25 41.60
C THR A 255 22.69 -7.24 42.47
N VAL A 256 22.38 -5.94 42.33
CA VAL A 256 22.99 -4.89 43.15
C VAL A 256 22.69 -5.11 44.64
N THR A 257 21.45 -5.48 45.00
CA THR A 257 21.06 -5.78 46.39
C THR A 257 21.75 -7.01 46.99
N ALA A 258 22.14 -8.00 46.17
CA ALA A 258 22.84 -9.20 46.64
C ALA A 258 24.34 -8.99 46.91
N LEU A 259 25.02 -8.09 46.19
CA LEU A 259 26.47 -7.88 46.31
C LEU A 259 26.87 -7.15 47.61
N LYS A 260 27.85 -7.69 48.36
CA LYS A 260 28.50 -7.08 49.54
C LYS A 260 29.92 -6.57 49.16
N GLY A 261 30.31 -5.38 49.63
CA GLY A 261 31.71 -4.90 49.55
C GLY A 261 32.12 -4.12 48.28
N ARG A 262 33.43 -3.85 48.15
CA ARG A 262 34.13 -2.91 47.23
C ARG A 262 33.94 -3.13 45.72
N HIS A 263 33.12 -4.08 45.28
CA HIS A 263 32.80 -4.33 43.87
C HIS A 263 31.64 -3.47 43.32
N LYS A 264 31.29 -2.36 44.00
CA LYS A 264 30.18 -1.45 43.64
C LYS A 264 30.36 -0.77 42.27
N VAL A 265 31.60 -0.64 41.78
CA VAL A 265 31.91 0.07 40.53
C VAL A 265 31.81 -0.85 39.30
N LEU A 266 32.08 -2.16 39.43
CA LEU A 266 31.94 -3.10 38.32
C LEU A 266 30.49 -3.50 38.00
N ALA A 267 29.59 -3.46 39.00
CA ALA A 267 28.18 -3.84 38.80
C ALA A 267 27.36 -2.81 38.00
N ILE A 268 27.79 -1.53 37.98
CA ILE A 268 27.17 -0.46 37.17
C ILE A 268 27.59 -0.59 35.69
N GLY A 269 28.80 -1.14 35.44
CA GLY A 269 29.26 -1.46 34.08
C GLY A 269 28.50 -2.64 33.45
N ALA A 270 28.18 -3.66 34.25
CA ALA A 270 27.50 -4.87 33.76
C ALA A 270 26.04 -4.63 33.29
N THR A 271 25.31 -3.69 33.91
CA THR A 271 23.95 -3.31 33.51
C THR A 271 23.91 -2.39 32.28
N ALA A 272 24.95 -1.59 32.04
CA ALA A 272 25.11 -0.84 30.79
C ALA A 272 25.35 -1.77 29.59
N THR A 273 26.13 -2.86 29.78
CA THR A 273 26.32 -3.89 28.75
C THR A 273 25.05 -4.66 28.42
N LEU A 274 24.10 -4.83 29.35
CA LEU A 274 22.82 -5.50 29.04
C LEU A 274 21.88 -4.63 28.19
N LEU A 275 21.91 -3.29 28.33
CA LEU A 275 21.15 -2.39 27.45
C LEU A 275 21.79 -2.23 26.07
N THR A 276 23.13 -2.25 25.95
CA THR A 276 23.80 -2.27 24.63
C THR A 276 23.77 -3.65 23.96
N ALA A 277 23.73 -4.75 24.73
CA ALA A 277 23.63 -6.10 24.18
C ALA A 277 22.20 -6.47 23.74
N LEU A 278 21.16 -5.69 24.09
CA LEU A 278 19.80 -5.91 23.57
C LEU A 278 19.46 -5.05 22.33
N VAL A 279 20.35 -4.16 21.89
CA VAL A 279 20.36 -3.65 20.51
C VAL A 279 21.00 -4.68 19.56
N ALA A 280 21.79 -5.63 20.09
CA ALA A 280 22.19 -6.83 19.40
C ALA A 280 21.12 -7.92 19.61
N VAL A 281 20.19 -8.02 18.67
CA VAL A 281 19.23 -9.12 18.57
C VAL A 281 19.96 -10.47 18.81
N PRO A 282 19.52 -11.32 19.75
CA PRO A 282 19.89 -12.72 19.69
C PRO A 282 19.29 -13.23 18.40
N ALA A 283 20.14 -13.50 17.41
CA ALA A 283 19.77 -14.34 16.29
C ALA A 283 19.36 -15.68 16.91
N THR A 284 18.06 -15.83 17.19
CA THR A 284 17.46 -17.15 17.27
C THR A 284 17.86 -17.84 15.98
N ALA A 285 18.42 -19.04 16.13
CA ALA A 285 18.68 -19.95 15.02
C ALA A 285 17.34 -20.42 14.45
N ASP A 286 16.55 -19.49 13.94
CA ASP A 286 15.61 -19.75 12.86
C ASP A 286 16.45 -19.69 11.60
N SER A 287 16.55 -20.83 10.92
CA SER A 287 16.97 -21.00 9.54
C SER A 287 17.32 -19.68 8.86
N THR A 288 18.61 -19.38 8.81
CA THR A 288 19.18 -18.25 8.07
C THR A 288 18.38 -18.05 6.78
N PRO A 289 17.70 -16.91 6.55
CA PRO A 289 17.47 -16.51 5.18
C PRO A 289 18.89 -16.39 4.62
N SER A 290 19.21 -17.27 3.67
CA SER A 290 20.37 -17.10 2.80
C SER A 290 20.59 -15.61 2.54
N GLY A 291 21.85 -15.14 2.59
CA GLY A 291 22.20 -13.84 2.01
C GLY A 291 21.54 -13.67 0.62
N PRO A 292 21.37 -12.43 0.11
CA PRO A 292 20.42 -12.10 -0.98
C PRO A 292 20.33 -13.27 -1.93
N SER A 293 19.20 -13.99 -1.90
CA SER A 293 19.10 -15.28 -2.59
C SER A 293 19.46 -15.03 -4.05
N SER A 294 20.66 -15.42 -4.44
CA SER A 294 21.14 -15.17 -5.79
C SER A 294 20.20 -15.94 -6.71
N LEU A 295 19.58 -15.24 -7.66
CA LEU A 295 18.67 -15.86 -8.61
C LEU A 295 19.39 -17.03 -9.31
N ALA A 296 18.81 -18.23 -9.19
CA ALA A 296 19.28 -19.42 -9.86
C ALA A 296 18.88 -19.38 -11.34
N TRP A 297 19.65 -18.64 -12.13
CA TRP A 297 19.40 -18.46 -13.56
C TRP A 297 19.60 -19.76 -14.34
N ARG A 298 18.60 -20.09 -15.17
CA ARG A 298 18.64 -21.19 -16.14
C ARG A 298 18.22 -20.69 -17.52
N PRO A 299 18.51 -21.40 -18.61
CA PRO A 299 17.88 -21.11 -19.89
C PRO A 299 16.35 -21.11 -19.76
N CYS A 300 15.67 -20.15 -20.38
CA CYS A 300 14.22 -20.17 -20.45
C CYS A 300 13.73 -21.34 -21.33
N THR A 301 12.61 -21.95 -20.96
CA THR A 301 11.96 -23.00 -21.73
C THR A 301 11.00 -22.41 -22.78
N GLY A 302 10.70 -23.18 -23.83
CA GLY A 302 9.80 -22.77 -24.93
C GLY A 302 10.54 -22.44 -26.23
N LYS A 303 9.92 -22.74 -27.38
CA LYS A 303 10.55 -22.63 -28.71
C LYS A 303 10.88 -21.18 -29.14
N ASP A 304 10.20 -20.20 -28.54
CA ASP A 304 10.29 -18.79 -28.92
C ASP A 304 11.18 -17.94 -27.99
N ALA A 305 11.78 -18.56 -26.97
CA ALA A 305 12.71 -17.85 -26.09
C ALA A 305 14.08 -17.63 -26.79
N PRO A 306 14.61 -16.39 -26.81
CA PRO A 306 15.96 -16.13 -27.29
C PRO A 306 17.01 -16.98 -26.54
N ARG A 307 18.04 -17.45 -27.25
CA ARG A 307 19.05 -18.40 -26.71
C ARG A 307 19.79 -17.87 -25.47
N ASP A 308 19.96 -16.55 -25.40
CA ASP A 308 20.65 -15.85 -24.33
C ASP A 308 19.73 -15.42 -23.18
N MET A 309 18.41 -15.56 -23.34
CA MET A 309 17.45 -15.27 -22.28
C MET A 309 17.59 -16.27 -21.13
N ARG A 310 17.55 -15.75 -19.90
CA ARG A 310 17.64 -16.52 -18.66
C ARG A 310 16.38 -16.35 -17.83
N CYS A 311 15.91 -17.43 -17.23
CA CYS A 311 14.74 -17.45 -16.37
C CYS A 311 15.15 -17.90 -14.98
N ALA A 312 14.50 -17.34 -13.96
CA ALA A 312 14.64 -17.72 -12.56
C ALA A 312 13.30 -17.45 -11.85
N SER A 313 13.30 -17.56 -10.53
CA SER A 313 12.11 -17.24 -9.72
C SER A 313 12.50 -16.71 -8.35
N VAL A 314 11.67 -15.84 -7.79
CA VAL A 314 11.80 -15.32 -6.42
C VAL A 314 10.64 -15.83 -5.57
N GLN A 315 10.93 -16.29 -4.35
CA GLN A 315 9.90 -16.59 -3.36
C GLN A 315 9.56 -15.31 -2.59
N VAL A 316 8.30 -14.89 -2.63
CA VAL A 316 7.80 -13.71 -1.92
C VAL A 316 6.64 -14.11 -1.01
N PRO A 317 6.40 -13.39 0.11
CA PRO A 317 5.18 -13.61 0.88
C PRO A 317 3.96 -13.25 0.03
N LEU A 318 2.91 -14.06 0.16
CA LEU A 318 1.62 -13.76 -0.44
C LEU A 318 1.06 -12.47 0.19
N VAL A 319 1.09 -12.40 1.51
CA VAL A 319 0.65 -11.25 2.29
C VAL A 319 1.88 -10.52 2.82
N TRP A 320 2.18 -9.34 2.28
CA TRP A 320 3.41 -8.59 2.62
C TRP A 320 3.47 -8.06 4.05
N THR A 321 2.33 -8.00 4.76
CA THR A 321 2.26 -7.71 6.20
C THR A 321 2.55 -8.95 7.07
N GLU A 322 2.61 -10.13 6.45
CA GLU A 322 2.88 -11.42 7.10
C GLU A 322 4.06 -12.13 6.41
N PRO A 323 5.29 -11.60 6.52
CA PRO A 323 6.44 -12.09 5.74
C PRO A 323 6.85 -13.55 6.02
N ALA A 324 6.46 -14.09 7.19
CA ALA A 324 6.68 -15.48 7.57
C ALA A 324 5.53 -16.42 7.14
N GLY A 325 4.45 -15.87 6.59
CA GLY A 325 3.28 -16.62 6.15
C GLY A 325 3.51 -17.37 4.83
N ARG A 326 2.40 -17.70 4.16
CA ARG A 326 2.42 -18.41 2.88
C ARG A 326 3.26 -17.64 1.85
N LYS A 327 4.07 -18.37 1.08
CA LYS A 327 4.88 -17.80 0.00
C LYS A 327 4.34 -18.20 -1.36
N ILE A 328 4.54 -17.32 -2.33
CA ILE A 328 4.30 -17.57 -3.75
C ILE A 328 5.59 -17.41 -4.53
N THR A 329 5.65 -18.11 -5.66
CA THR A 329 6.76 -18.04 -6.60
C THR A 329 6.46 -17.00 -7.66
N VAL A 330 7.32 -16.00 -7.79
CA VAL A 330 7.27 -14.99 -8.85
C VAL A 330 8.30 -15.34 -9.92
N PRO A 331 7.88 -15.75 -11.13
CA PRO A 331 8.77 -15.99 -12.26
C PRO A 331 9.43 -14.70 -12.72
N VAL A 332 10.71 -14.77 -13.06
CA VAL A 332 11.47 -13.65 -13.62
C VAL A 332 12.27 -14.09 -14.84
N ALA A 333 12.42 -13.19 -15.79
CA ALA A 333 13.29 -13.39 -16.94
C ALA A 333 14.24 -12.22 -17.17
N LEU A 334 15.41 -12.54 -17.69
CA LEU A 334 16.53 -11.65 -17.96
C LEU A 334 16.96 -11.82 -19.41
N LEU A 335 16.96 -10.71 -20.14
CA LEU A 335 17.74 -10.54 -21.36
C LEU A 335 19.06 -9.84 -20.96
N PRO A 336 20.19 -10.55 -21.00
CA PRO A 336 21.46 -10.00 -20.53
C PRO A 336 21.94 -8.87 -21.43
N ALA A 337 22.69 -7.95 -20.85
CA ALA A 337 23.40 -6.91 -21.57
C ALA A 337 24.41 -7.54 -22.55
N SER A 338 24.38 -7.12 -23.81
CA SER A 338 25.36 -7.52 -24.83
C SER A 338 26.73 -6.88 -24.58
N GLY A 339 26.75 -5.68 -23.99
CA GLY A 339 27.96 -4.91 -23.69
C GLY A 339 28.40 -4.99 -22.24
N VAL A 340 28.74 -6.18 -21.73
CA VAL A 340 29.03 -6.44 -20.30
C VAL A 340 29.97 -5.42 -19.67
N ALA A 341 31.09 -5.07 -20.32
CA ALA A 341 32.07 -4.10 -19.81
C ALA A 341 31.55 -2.65 -19.71
N ARG A 342 30.42 -2.34 -20.37
CA ARG A 342 29.81 -1.00 -20.39
C ARG A 342 28.46 -0.96 -19.66
N ARG A 343 28.09 -2.06 -18.98
CA ARG A 343 26.81 -2.21 -18.29
C ARG A 343 26.63 -1.12 -17.23
N ILE A 344 25.49 -0.44 -17.26
CA ILE A 344 25.09 0.60 -16.32
C ILE A 344 24.27 0.02 -15.18
N GLY A 345 23.39 -0.95 -15.46
CA GLY A 345 22.47 -1.53 -14.47
C GLY A 345 21.36 -2.33 -15.14
N THR A 346 20.21 -2.40 -14.49
CA THR A 346 19.02 -3.12 -14.97
C THR A 346 17.87 -2.18 -15.32
N VAL A 347 17.25 -2.41 -16.48
CA VAL A 347 15.93 -1.89 -16.83
C VAL A 347 14.90 -2.97 -16.53
N PHE A 348 14.02 -2.68 -15.58
CA PHE A 348 12.91 -3.52 -15.19
C PHE A 348 11.67 -3.14 -16.03
N SER A 349 11.29 -4.01 -16.95
CA SER A 349 10.11 -3.86 -17.81
C SER A 349 8.89 -4.39 -17.07
N ILE A 350 7.93 -3.51 -16.78
CA ILE A 350 6.68 -3.87 -16.09
C ILE A 350 5.59 -3.98 -17.15
N PRO A 351 5.04 -5.19 -17.39
CA PRO A 351 4.03 -5.40 -18.41
C PRO A 351 2.69 -4.73 -18.05
N GLY A 352 1.85 -4.58 -19.07
CA GLY A 352 0.51 -4.01 -18.96
C GLY A 352 -0.57 -5.03 -18.59
N GLY A 353 -1.78 -4.80 -19.13
CA GLY A 353 -2.95 -5.63 -18.88
C GLY A 353 -4.00 -4.93 -18.01
N PRO A 354 -4.21 -5.31 -16.73
CA PRO A 354 -3.36 -6.15 -15.86
C PRO A 354 -3.24 -7.62 -16.26
N GLY A 355 -2.21 -8.28 -15.73
CA GLY A 355 -2.04 -9.74 -15.80
C GLY A 355 -1.38 -10.27 -17.06
N VAL A 356 -0.76 -9.41 -17.88
CA VAL A 356 0.09 -9.85 -18.99
C VAL A 356 1.40 -10.42 -18.44
N SER A 357 1.82 -11.58 -18.96
CA SER A 357 3.14 -12.15 -18.68
C SER A 357 4.24 -11.25 -19.27
N GLY A 358 5.10 -10.73 -18.40
CA GLY A 358 6.26 -9.96 -18.83
C GLY A 358 7.34 -10.84 -19.45
N ILE A 359 7.39 -12.12 -19.06
CA ILE A 359 8.29 -13.10 -19.67
C ILE A 359 7.91 -13.35 -21.13
N ASP A 360 6.63 -13.57 -21.43
CA ASP A 360 6.17 -13.78 -22.81
C ASP A 360 6.29 -12.51 -23.64
N GLU A 361 6.06 -11.33 -23.06
CA GLU A 361 6.33 -10.05 -23.72
C GLU A 361 7.83 -9.93 -24.11
N LEU A 362 8.75 -10.32 -23.22
CA LEU A 362 10.18 -10.35 -23.55
C LEU A 362 10.49 -11.36 -24.66
N LYS A 363 9.90 -12.56 -24.65
CA LYS A 363 10.11 -13.54 -25.74
C LYS A 363 9.65 -12.96 -27.08
N GLN A 364 8.44 -12.42 -27.11
CA GLN A 364 7.82 -11.90 -28.33
C GLN A 364 8.53 -10.64 -28.87
N PHE A 365 8.94 -9.74 -27.97
CA PHE A 365 9.44 -8.41 -28.34
C PHE A 365 10.92 -8.17 -28.02
N HIS A 366 11.72 -9.21 -27.75
CA HIS A 366 13.15 -9.10 -27.40
C HIS A 366 13.96 -8.19 -28.35
N GLY A 367 13.64 -8.19 -29.65
CA GLY A 367 14.30 -7.36 -30.65
C GLY A 367 14.18 -5.85 -30.38
N ARG A 368 13.11 -5.40 -29.71
CA ARG A 368 12.90 -3.99 -29.31
C ARG A 368 13.94 -3.50 -28.32
N PHE A 369 14.50 -4.42 -27.54
CA PHE A 369 15.46 -4.12 -26.50
C PHE A 369 16.91 -4.19 -26.98
N ALA A 370 17.19 -4.62 -28.21
CA ALA A 370 18.54 -4.91 -28.69
C ALA A 370 19.54 -3.74 -28.44
N LYS A 371 19.14 -2.51 -28.79
CA LYS A 371 19.98 -1.31 -28.56
C LYS A 371 20.10 -0.90 -27.09
N LEU A 372 19.04 -1.14 -26.29
CA LEU A 372 19.08 -0.87 -24.85
C LEU A 372 20.05 -1.84 -24.15
N ARG A 373 20.07 -3.09 -24.62
CA ARG A 373 20.92 -4.17 -24.11
C ARG A 373 22.42 -3.93 -24.30
N ASP A 374 22.82 -2.95 -25.12
CA ASP A 374 24.23 -2.52 -25.17
C ASP A 374 24.74 -2.02 -23.81
N ARG A 375 23.84 -1.52 -22.97
CA ARG A 375 24.17 -0.86 -21.68
C ARG A 375 23.40 -1.40 -20.49
N PHE A 376 22.32 -2.15 -20.69
CA PHE A 376 21.46 -2.61 -19.59
C PHE A 376 21.11 -4.08 -19.72
N ASP A 377 21.01 -4.75 -18.58
CA ASP A 377 20.17 -5.94 -18.50
C ASP A 377 18.71 -5.51 -18.62
N VAL A 378 17.89 -6.30 -19.31
CA VAL A 378 16.43 -6.10 -19.32
C VAL A 378 15.80 -7.24 -18.56
N VAL A 379 15.19 -6.93 -17.42
CA VAL A 379 14.47 -7.89 -16.59
C VAL A 379 12.99 -7.63 -16.69
N SER A 380 12.20 -8.69 -16.77
CA SER A 380 10.76 -8.64 -16.56
C SER A 380 10.35 -9.84 -15.70
N PHE A 381 9.07 -9.90 -15.37
CA PHE A 381 8.52 -10.87 -14.45
C PHE A 381 7.08 -11.18 -14.84
N ASP A 382 6.56 -12.26 -14.28
CA ASP A 382 5.14 -12.55 -14.30
C ASP A 382 4.56 -12.08 -12.96
N PRO A 383 3.82 -10.96 -12.95
CA PRO A 383 3.16 -10.49 -11.74
C PRO A 383 2.28 -11.57 -11.09
N ARG A 384 2.04 -11.48 -9.78
CA ARG A 384 1.11 -12.40 -9.06
C ARG A 384 -0.31 -12.44 -9.65
N ASN A 385 -0.70 -11.43 -10.42
CA ASN A 385 -1.98 -11.35 -11.13
C ASN A 385 -1.89 -11.79 -12.61
N THR A 386 -0.85 -12.52 -13.00
CA THR A 386 -0.68 -13.03 -14.37
C THR A 386 -1.81 -13.99 -14.74
N VAL A 387 -2.39 -13.77 -15.92
CA VAL A 387 -3.47 -14.60 -16.47
C VAL A 387 -2.86 -15.73 -17.30
N GLU A 388 -2.49 -16.82 -16.62
CA GLU A 388 -1.87 -17.98 -17.26
C GLU A 388 -2.57 -19.31 -16.91
N PRO A 389 -2.56 -20.29 -17.83
CA PRO A 389 -2.97 -21.65 -17.52
C PRO A 389 -2.05 -22.31 -16.48
N GLY A 390 -2.61 -23.05 -15.53
CA GLY A 390 -1.84 -23.80 -14.53
C GLY A 390 -1.28 -22.95 -13.37
N GLY A 391 -1.68 -21.68 -13.28
CA GLY A 391 -1.41 -20.83 -12.12
C GLY A 391 -2.18 -21.26 -10.85
N VAL A 392 -2.06 -20.47 -9.78
CA VAL A 392 -2.69 -20.76 -8.48
C VAL A 392 -4.22 -20.83 -8.58
N LEU A 393 -4.82 -19.90 -9.33
CA LEU A 393 -6.25 -19.90 -9.60
C LEU A 393 -6.55 -20.65 -10.92
N PRO A 394 -7.72 -21.31 -11.03
CA PRO A 394 -8.16 -21.91 -12.28
C PRO A 394 -8.19 -20.90 -13.44
N TYR A 395 -7.73 -21.30 -14.63
CA TYR A 395 -7.71 -20.42 -15.80
C TYR A 395 -9.06 -19.80 -16.14
N GLU A 396 -10.16 -20.55 -15.96
CA GLU A 396 -11.53 -20.07 -16.17
C GLU A 396 -11.83 -18.82 -15.32
N CYS A 397 -11.28 -18.73 -14.11
CA CYS A 397 -11.42 -17.57 -13.24
C CYS A 397 -10.60 -16.36 -13.66
N LEU A 398 -9.61 -16.55 -14.54
CA LEU A 398 -8.78 -15.48 -15.06
C LEU A 398 -9.30 -15.01 -16.43
N ALA A 399 -9.82 -15.93 -17.23
CA ALA A 399 -10.19 -15.73 -18.63
C ALA A 399 -11.71 -15.60 -18.89
N THR A 400 -12.56 -15.69 -17.86
CA THR A 400 -14.01 -15.53 -18.03
C THR A 400 -14.63 -14.55 -17.02
N GLY A 401 -15.90 -14.22 -17.26
CA GLY A 401 -16.64 -13.28 -16.43
C GLY A 401 -18.03 -12.96 -16.98
N PRO A 402 -18.87 -12.26 -16.21
CA PRO A 402 -20.19 -11.83 -16.66
C PRO A 402 -20.11 -10.77 -17.75
N TYR A 403 -21.14 -10.67 -18.58
CA TYR A 403 -21.33 -9.50 -19.46
C TYR A 403 -21.91 -8.35 -18.65
N LEU A 404 -21.33 -7.16 -18.82
CA LEU A 404 -21.79 -5.97 -18.12
C LEU A 404 -22.89 -5.29 -18.91
N THR A 405 -23.86 -4.76 -18.19
CA THR A 405 -24.86 -3.83 -18.71
C THR A 405 -24.59 -2.45 -18.13
N LEU A 406 -25.32 -1.44 -18.63
CA LEU A 406 -25.30 -0.08 -18.08
C LEU A 406 -26.60 0.14 -17.28
N PRO A 407 -26.60 -0.03 -15.94
CA PRO A 407 -27.85 0.02 -15.16
C PRO A 407 -28.52 1.40 -15.18
N ASP A 408 -29.84 1.43 -15.33
CA ASP A 408 -30.69 2.62 -15.24
C ASP A 408 -31.47 2.73 -13.94
N THR A 409 -31.61 1.61 -13.22
CA THR A 409 -32.27 1.57 -11.91
C THR A 409 -31.35 1.06 -10.82
N ARG A 410 -31.69 1.37 -9.55
CA ARG A 410 -31.02 0.80 -8.38
C ARG A 410 -31.13 -0.74 -8.36
N ALA A 411 -32.27 -1.27 -8.81
CA ALA A 411 -32.52 -2.71 -8.85
C ALA A 411 -31.60 -3.41 -9.85
N GLU A 412 -31.44 -2.85 -11.05
CA GLU A 412 -30.49 -3.36 -12.05
C GLU A 412 -29.04 -3.28 -11.57
N TYR A 413 -28.63 -2.17 -10.95
CA TYR A 413 -27.28 -2.04 -10.40
C TYR A 413 -27.03 -3.08 -9.30
N ALA A 414 -28.00 -3.30 -8.42
CA ALA A 414 -27.93 -4.34 -7.40
C ALA A 414 -27.90 -5.75 -8.00
N ALA A 415 -28.64 -6.00 -9.09
CA ALA A 415 -28.63 -7.27 -9.80
C ALA A 415 -27.26 -7.53 -10.44
N LEU A 416 -26.71 -6.55 -11.16
CA LEU A 416 -25.35 -6.62 -11.72
C LEU A 416 -24.32 -6.88 -10.61
N ALA A 417 -24.41 -6.15 -9.50
CA ALA A 417 -23.51 -6.34 -8.36
C ALA A 417 -23.61 -7.74 -7.74
N ARG A 418 -24.80 -8.35 -7.70
CA ARG A 418 -24.97 -9.75 -7.27
C ARG A 418 -24.32 -10.71 -8.25
N THR A 419 -24.56 -10.57 -9.56
CA THR A 419 -23.96 -11.41 -10.59
C THR A 419 -22.43 -11.36 -10.56
N ASN A 420 -21.86 -10.16 -10.44
CA ASN A 420 -20.42 -9.98 -10.30
C ASN A 420 -19.90 -10.63 -9.02
N ARG A 421 -20.58 -10.40 -7.88
CA ARG A 421 -20.21 -11.00 -6.59
C ARG A 421 -20.22 -12.52 -6.63
N GLU A 422 -21.26 -13.12 -7.18
CA GLU A 422 -21.40 -14.58 -7.28
C GLU A 422 -20.27 -15.18 -8.13
N HIS A 423 -19.95 -14.57 -9.27
CA HIS A 423 -18.83 -15.01 -10.10
C HIS A 423 -17.50 -14.85 -9.37
N ALA A 424 -17.26 -13.69 -8.76
CA ALA A 424 -16.06 -13.42 -7.98
C ALA A 424 -15.90 -14.39 -6.80
N GLN A 425 -16.98 -14.72 -6.09
CA GLN A 425 -16.96 -15.66 -4.97
C GLN A 425 -16.62 -17.10 -5.40
N ARG A 426 -17.10 -17.56 -6.57
CA ARG A 426 -16.70 -18.85 -7.13
C ARG A 426 -15.21 -18.93 -7.40
N CYS A 427 -14.61 -17.83 -7.84
CA CYS A 427 -13.17 -17.76 -8.07
C CYS A 427 -12.39 -17.61 -6.76
N ARG A 428 -12.88 -16.79 -5.84
CA ARG A 428 -12.31 -16.62 -4.50
C ARG A 428 -12.35 -17.91 -3.69
N SER A 429 -13.33 -18.79 -3.87
CA SER A 429 -13.39 -20.06 -3.13
C SER A 429 -12.30 -21.06 -3.50
N ALA A 430 -11.63 -20.88 -4.65
CA ALA A 430 -10.47 -21.71 -5.01
C ALA A 430 -9.26 -21.37 -4.12
N ASP A 431 -9.03 -20.08 -3.84
CA ASP A 431 -7.97 -19.61 -2.96
C ASP A 431 -8.27 -18.18 -2.46
N PRO A 432 -8.93 -18.03 -1.29
CA PRO A 432 -9.37 -16.72 -0.80
C PRO A 432 -8.21 -15.78 -0.50
N GLU A 433 -7.15 -16.31 0.09
CA GLU A 433 -5.96 -15.54 0.46
C GLU A 433 -5.20 -15.07 -0.79
N PHE A 434 -5.11 -15.90 -1.84
CA PHE A 434 -4.45 -15.46 -3.07
C PHE A 434 -5.28 -14.42 -3.83
N PHE A 435 -6.59 -14.62 -3.91
CA PHE A 435 -7.53 -13.72 -4.58
C PHE A 435 -7.54 -12.30 -3.98
N ASP A 436 -7.47 -12.19 -2.65
CA ASP A 436 -7.59 -10.93 -1.93
C ASP A 436 -6.28 -10.10 -1.90
N HIS A 437 -5.19 -10.58 -2.52
CA HIS A 437 -3.84 -9.97 -2.44
C HIS A 437 -3.15 -9.76 -3.80
N MET A 438 -3.95 -9.46 -4.84
CA MET A 438 -3.50 -9.20 -6.22
C MET A 438 -3.28 -7.73 -6.57
N ASP A 439 -3.30 -6.84 -5.59
CA ASP A 439 -3.21 -5.39 -5.81
C ASP A 439 -1.82 -4.92 -6.28
N SER A 440 -1.78 -3.75 -6.92
CA SER A 440 -0.53 -3.21 -7.47
C SER A 440 0.49 -2.78 -6.41
N ALA A 441 0.10 -2.53 -5.15
CA ALA A 441 1.06 -2.27 -4.08
C ALA A 441 1.74 -3.56 -3.61
N SER A 442 1.05 -4.69 -3.67
CA SER A 442 1.65 -6.03 -3.49
C SER A 442 2.60 -6.37 -4.64
N VAL A 443 2.21 -6.12 -5.89
CA VAL A 443 3.10 -6.27 -7.07
C VAL A 443 4.35 -5.37 -6.94
N ALA A 444 4.21 -4.14 -6.46
CA ALA A 444 5.35 -3.24 -6.24
C ALA A 444 6.36 -3.79 -5.21
N ARG A 445 5.88 -4.49 -4.17
CA ARG A 445 6.76 -5.14 -3.19
C ARG A 445 7.42 -6.40 -3.77
N ASP A 446 6.75 -7.13 -4.66
CA ASP A 446 7.36 -8.22 -5.42
C ASP A 446 8.53 -7.73 -6.27
N ILE A 447 8.35 -6.60 -6.96
CA ILE A 447 9.41 -5.94 -7.74
C ILE A 447 10.60 -5.57 -6.84
N GLU A 448 10.36 -5.11 -5.60
CA GLU A 448 11.43 -4.80 -4.64
C GLU A 448 12.18 -6.05 -4.17
N ALA A 449 11.48 -7.17 -4.02
CA ALA A 449 12.11 -8.47 -3.75
C ALA A 449 13.01 -8.88 -4.93
N VAL A 450 12.54 -8.72 -6.17
CA VAL A 450 13.33 -9.01 -7.36
C VAL A 450 14.54 -8.08 -7.45
N ARG A 451 14.41 -6.77 -7.19
CA ARG A 451 15.56 -5.84 -7.11
C ARG A 451 16.63 -6.36 -6.17
N THR A 452 16.21 -6.78 -4.97
CA THR A 452 17.12 -7.26 -3.93
C THR A 452 17.80 -8.56 -4.35
N ALA A 453 17.06 -9.49 -4.96
CA ALA A 453 17.59 -10.76 -5.47
C ALA A 453 18.54 -10.58 -6.68
N LEU A 454 18.34 -9.52 -7.47
CA LEU A 454 19.26 -9.10 -8.54
C LEU A 454 20.54 -8.45 -8.01
N GLY A 455 20.58 -8.04 -6.74
CA GLY A 455 21.70 -7.27 -6.16
C GLY A 455 21.78 -5.82 -6.65
N GLU A 456 20.72 -5.29 -7.26
CA GLU A 456 20.70 -3.93 -7.80
C GLU A 456 20.42 -2.90 -6.72
N GLN A 457 21.23 -1.84 -6.57
CA GLN A 457 20.93 -0.79 -5.58
C GLN A 457 19.69 0.05 -5.96
N ARG A 458 19.51 0.27 -7.26
CA ARG A 458 18.39 1.01 -7.86
C ARG A 458 18.01 0.40 -9.20
N LEU A 459 16.73 0.43 -9.55
CA LEU A 459 16.24 -0.01 -10.86
C LEU A 459 15.93 1.18 -11.77
N SER A 460 16.07 0.96 -13.08
CA SER A 460 15.42 1.80 -14.09
C SER A 460 14.14 1.12 -14.52
N PHE A 461 13.02 1.84 -14.63
CA PHE A 461 11.71 1.24 -14.92
C PHE A 461 11.22 1.62 -16.31
N LEU A 462 10.74 0.63 -17.07
CA LEU A 462 9.88 0.83 -18.23
C LEU A 462 8.49 0.32 -17.85
N ALA A 463 7.58 1.23 -17.53
CA ALA A 463 6.23 0.89 -17.13
C ALA A 463 5.28 1.09 -18.31
N THR A 464 4.68 -0.01 -18.76
CA THR A 464 3.82 -0.03 -19.93
C THR A 464 2.36 -0.10 -19.52
N SER A 465 1.52 0.80 -20.03
CA SER A 465 0.06 0.70 -19.87
C SER A 465 -0.37 0.54 -18.40
N TYR A 466 -1.08 -0.53 -18.05
CA TYR A 466 -1.44 -0.84 -16.67
C TYR A 466 -0.23 -0.98 -15.73
N GLY A 467 0.94 -1.39 -16.24
CA GLY A 467 2.19 -1.48 -15.48
C GLY A 467 2.60 -0.16 -14.80
N GLY A 468 2.02 0.97 -15.23
CA GLY A 468 2.10 2.24 -14.51
C GLY A 468 1.53 2.19 -13.08
N HIS A 469 0.51 1.37 -12.80
CA HIS A 469 -0.10 1.26 -11.46
C HIS A 469 0.89 0.71 -10.43
N PRO A 470 1.52 -0.46 -10.63
CA PRO A 470 2.56 -0.93 -9.73
C PRO A 470 3.82 -0.06 -9.78
N ALA A 471 4.15 0.60 -10.90
CA ALA A 471 5.26 1.55 -10.95
C ALA A 471 5.03 2.78 -10.05
N MET A 472 3.82 3.35 -10.07
CA MET A 472 3.41 4.45 -9.18
C MET A 472 3.36 4.01 -7.72
N ALA A 473 2.87 2.79 -7.43
CA ALA A 473 2.92 2.23 -6.09
C ALA A 473 4.38 2.03 -5.61
N TYR A 474 5.28 1.55 -6.49
CA TYR A 474 6.70 1.44 -6.21
C TYR A 474 7.33 2.81 -5.93
N ALA A 475 6.98 3.84 -6.69
CA ALA A 475 7.44 5.21 -6.46
C ALA A 475 7.01 5.78 -5.11
N ARG A 476 5.82 5.42 -4.62
CA ARG A 476 5.37 5.82 -3.27
C ARG A 476 6.10 5.05 -2.17
N LEU A 477 6.27 3.73 -2.33
CA LEU A 477 6.84 2.85 -1.31
C LEU A 477 8.37 2.93 -1.23
N PHE A 478 9.04 3.07 -2.38
CA PHE A 478 10.50 2.93 -2.52
C PHE A 478 11.14 4.04 -3.38
N PRO A 479 10.86 5.34 -3.15
CA PRO A 479 11.29 6.43 -4.02
C PRO A 479 12.82 6.49 -4.25
N SER A 480 13.60 6.18 -3.20
CA SER A 480 15.07 6.20 -3.25
C SER A 480 15.71 5.02 -4.00
N ARG A 481 14.90 4.04 -4.41
CA ARG A 481 15.30 2.84 -5.18
C ARG A 481 15.09 3.00 -6.69
N ILE A 482 14.58 4.15 -7.14
CA ILE A 482 14.39 4.46 -8.55
C ILE A 482 15.61 5.22 -9.07
N ARG A 483 16.25 4.70 -10.13
CA ARG A 483 17.28 5.40 -10.91
C ARG A 483 16.66 6.25 -12.02
N ALA A 484 15.72 5.67 -12.75
CA ALA A 484 15.02 6.28 -13.89
C ALA A 484 13.65 5.62 -14.03
N MET A 485 12.65 6.33 -14.53
CA MET A 485 11.32 5.77 -14.75
C MET A 485 10.69 6.35 -16.02
N VAL A 486 10.30 5.45 -16.91
CA VAL A 486 9.57 5.73 -18.14
C VAL A 486 8.14 5.26 -17.95
N MET A 487 7.20 6.18 -18.16
CA MET A 487 5.76 5.92 -18.20
C MET A 487 5.34 5.91 -19.68
N ASP A 488 5.06 4.74 -20.24
CA ASP A 488 4.71 4.57 -21.65
C ASP A 488 3.24 4.16 -21.81
N GLY A 489 2.41 5.09 -22.26
CA GLY A 489 0.96 4.93 -22.39
C GLY A 489 0.26 4.56 -21.07
N THR A 490 0.83 4.92 -19.93
CA THR A 490 0.32 4.50 -18.63
C THR A 490 -0.97 5.22 -18.24
N ALA A 491 -1.93 4.48 -17.69
CA ALA A 491 -3.14 5.08 -17.14
C ALA A 491 -2.91 5.64 -15.73
N ALA A 492 -3.56 6.78 -15.42
CA ALA A 492 -3.35 7.50 -14.17
C ALA A 492 -3.92 6.74 -12.95
N HIS A 493 -3.11 6.65 -11.89
CA HIS A 493 -3.47 6.07 -10.59
C HIS A 493 -3.20 7.06 -9.43
N ILE A 494 -3.28 8.35 -9.73
CA ILE A 494 -2.95 9.44 -8.78
C ILE A 494 -4.15 10.29 -8.38
N GLN A 495 -5.30 10.04 -8.99
CA GLN A 495 -6.51 10.87 -8.89
C GLN A 495 -7.78 10.02 -8.99
N GLY A 496 -8.88 10.55 -8.44
CA GLY A 496 -10.18 9.90 -8.44
C GLY A 496 -10.81 9.76 -9.84
N ALA A 497 -11.93 9.03 -9.92
CA ALA A 497 -12.62 8.72 -11.18
C ALA A 497 -13.01 9.97 -12.00
N ALA A 498 -13.50 11.03 -11.35
CA ALA A 498 -13.95 12.24 -12.04
C ALA A 498 -12.83 12.96 -12.82
N ALA A 499 -11.62 13.05 -12.23
CA ALA A 499 -10.47 13.64 -12.90
C ALA A 499 -10.00 12.77 -14.07
N ARG A 500 -10.01 11.44 -13.91
CA ARG A 500 -9.68 10.51 -15.00
C ARG A 500 -10.66 10.61 -16.18
N ASP A 501 -11.96 10.74 -15.89
CA ASP A 501 -12.99 10.92 -16.91
C ASP A 501 -12.81 12.25 -17.67
N ALA A 502 -12.48 13.33 -16.96
CA ALA A 502 -12.21 14.64 -17.56
C ALA A 502 -11.01 14.61 -18.51
N ASP A 503 -9.97 13.84 -18.18
CA ASP A 503 -8.80 13.67 -19.06
C ASP A 503 -9.12 12.78 -20.29
N MET A 504 -9.96 11.74 -20.14
CA MET A 504 -10.14 10.68 -21.14
C MET A 504 -11.20 10.98 -22.20
N TYR A 505 -12.38 11.43 -21.79
CA TYR A 505 -13.51 11.58 -22.72
C TYR A 505 -13.24 12.53 -23.90
N PRO A 506 -12.62 13.71 -23.70
CA PRO A 506 -12.23 14.58 -24.81
C PRO A 506 -11.25 13.93 -25.80
N ARG A 507 -10.37 13.03 -25.33
CA ARG A 507 -9.46 12.29 -26.21
C ARG A 507 -10.20 11.28 -27.07
N ALA A 508 -11.19 10.59 -26.52
CA ALA A 508 -12.02 9.63 -27.26
C ALA A 508 -12.79 10.33 -28.40
N GLU A 509 -13.38 11.50 -28.13
CA GLU A 509 -14.04 12.32 -29.16
C GLU A 509 -13.08 12.69 -30.30
N LYS A 510 -11.88 13.18 -29.97
CA LYS A 510 -10.85 13.48 -30.98
C LYS A 510 -10.42 12.26 -31.79
N GLN A 511 -10.44 11.06 -31.22
CA GLN A 511 -10.14 9.84 -31.99
C GLN A 511 -11.26 9.48 -32.97
N LEU A 512 -12.52 9.69 -32.60
CA LEU A 512 -13.63 9.54 -33.53
C LEU A 512 -13.52 10.55 -34.69
N GLU A 513 -13.13 11.80 -34.40
CA GLU A 513 -12.88 12.81 -35.43
C GLU A 513 -11.76 12.39 -36.40
N ARG A 514 -10.67 11.81 -35.88
CA ARG A 514 -9.56 11.29 -36.69
C ARG A 514 -9.98 10.11 -37.55
N PHE A 515 -10.72 9.16 -36.98
CA PHE A 515 -11.28 8.04 -37.73
C PHE A 515 -12.23 8.50 -38.83
N ALA A 516 -13.13 9.45 -38.53
CA ALA A 516 -14.02 10.04 -39.52
C ALA A 516 -13.24 10.80 -40.61
N ALA A 517 -12.16 11.50 -40.25
CA ALA A 517 -11.28 12.17 -41.22
C ALA A 517 -10.59 11.17 -42.16
N TRP A 518 -10.07 10.07 -41.62
CA TRP A 518 -9.51 8.98 -42.42
C TRP A 518 -10.56 8.36 -43.34
N CYS A 519 -11.79 8.10 -42.86
CA CYS A 519 -12.86 7.55 -43.70
C CYS A 519 -13.27 8.47 -44.86
N ARG A 520 -13.19 9.80 -44.68
CA ARG A 520 -13.46 10.75 -45.76
C ARG A 520 -12.43 10.67 -46.90
N SER A 521 -11.16 10.40 -46.60
CA SER A 521 -10.11 10.36 -47.61
C SER A 521 -9.81 8.96 -48.15
N ALA A 522 -9.99 7.91 -47.33
CA ALA A 522 -9.65 6.54 -47.68
C ALA A 522 -10.82 5.83 -48.37
N THR A 523 -10.63 5.42 -49.63
CA THR A 523 -11.60 4.59 -50.38
C THR A 523 -11.77 3.19 -49.77
N ALA A 524 -10.79 2.74 -48.98
CA ALA A 524 -10.87 1.49 -48.22
C ALA A 524 -11.88 1.55 -47.05
N CYS A 525 -12.33 2.73 -46.63
CA CYS A 525 -13.34 2.82 -45.58
C CYS A 525 -14.73 2.47 -46.14
N ALA A 526 -15.42 1.49 -45.55
CA ALA A 526 -16.77 1.10 -45.95
C ALA A 526 -17.84 2.21 -45.80
N LEU A 527 -17.52 3.24 -44.99
CA LEU A 527 -18.34 4.44 -44.78
C LEU A 527 -17.88 5.63 -45.62
N HIS A 528 -16.96 5.43 -46.58
CA HIS A 528 -16.50 6.47 -47.48
C HIS A 528 -17.67 7.16 -48.19
N GLY A 529 -17.63 8.49 -48.27
CA GLY A 529 -18.72 9.31 -48.79
C GLY A 529 -19.91 9.54 -47.83
N GLN A 530 -19.88 8.99 -46.61
CA GLN A 530 -20.88 9.24 -45.57
C GLN A 530 -20.30 10.08 -44.42
N ASP A 531 -21.19 10.67 -43.60
CA ASP A 531 -20.80 11.23 -42.31
C ASP A 531 -20.64 10.10 -41.28
N THR A 532 -19.41 9.61 -41.13
CA THR A 532 -19.05 8.54 -40.18
C THR A 532 -19.47 8.87 -38.74
N GLY A 533 -19.37 10.14 -38.32
CA GLY A 533 -19.74 10.55 -36.96
C GLY A 533 -21.25 10.50 -36.73
N GLU A 534 -22.04 10.93 -37.71
CA GLU A 534 -23.51 10.82 -37.67
C GLU A 534 -23.97 9.35 -37.71
N VAL A 535 -23.35 8.52 -38.56
CA VAL A 535 -23.64 7.07 -38.61
C VAL A 535 -23.37 6.43 -37.24
N TRP A 536 -22.22 6.73 -36.63
CA TRP A 536 -21.87 6.23 -35.30
C TRP A 536 -22.88 6.67 -34.22
N ARG A 537 -23.21 7.96 -34.15
CA ARG A 537 -24.18 8.48 -33.15
C ARG A 537 -25.53 7.81 -33.27
N ARG A 538 -26.06 7.73 -34.48
CA ARG A 538 -27.37 7.11 -34.75
C ARG A 538 -27.38 5.64 -34.38
N LEU A 539 -26.32 4.91 -34.75
CA LEU A 539 -26.16 3.50 -34.43
C LEU A 539 -26.15 3.28 -32.90
N VAL A 540 -25.31 4.00 -32.16
CA VAL A 540 -25.18 3.82 -30.70
C VAL A 540 -26.50 4.13 -29.98
N VAL A 541 -27.20 5.22 -30.37
CA VAL A 541 -28.49 5.59 -29.76
C VAL A 541 -29.59 4.59 -30.11
N ALA A 542 -29.63 4.10 -31.35
CA ALA A 542 -30.59 3.08 -31.76
C ALA A 542 -30.35 1.76 -31.03
N ALA A 543 -29.09 1.34 -30.93
CA ALA A 543 -28.68 0.10 -30.26
C ALA A 543 -28.96 0.10 -28.74
N ASP A 544 -28.90 1.26 -28.07
CA ASP A 544 -29.30 1.38 -26.66
C ASP A 544 -30.83 1.20 -26.47
N ARG A 545 -31.65 1.43 -27.50
CA ARG A 545 -33.12 1.21 -27.47
C ARG A 545 -33.51 -0.19 -27.95
N SER A 546 -32.85 -0.68 -28.99
CA SER A 546 -33.09 -1.98 -29.61
C SER A 546 -31.73 -2.60 -29.93
N PRO A 547 -31.22 -3.52 -29.07
CA PRO A 547 -29.92 -4.13 -29.25
C PRO A 547 -29.78 -4.81 -30.62
N VAL A 548 -28.68 -4.56 -31.32
CA VAL A 548 -28.43 -5.07 -32.67
C VAL A 548 -28.03 -6.55 -32.61
N PRO A 549 -28.78 -7.48 -33.22
CA PRO A 549 -28.48 -8.91 -33.14
C PRO A 549 -27.17 -9.26 -33.84
N VAL A 550 -26.50 -10.30 -33.36
CA VAL A 550 -25.39 -10.94 -34.05
C VAL A 550 -25.97 -12.06 -34.91
N HIS A 551 -26.00 -11.88 -36.23
CA HIS A 551 -26.52 -12.92 -37.11
C HIS A 551 -25.67 -14.20 -37.05
N ASN A 552 -26.34 -15.34 -37.19
CA ASN A 552 -25.74 -16.67 -37.16
C ASN A 552 -24.95 -17.00 -35.87
N ASP A 553 -25.18 -16.27 -34.78
CA ASP A 553 -24.63 -16.63 -33.48
C ASP A 553 -25.56 -17.60 -32.74
N PRO A 554 -25.08 -18.80 -32.35
CA PRO A 554 -25.91 -19.78 -31.66
C PRO A 554 -26.32 -19.35 -30.24
N THR A 555 -25.70 -18.33 -29.67
CA THR A 555 -26.03 -17.83 -28.32
C THR A 555 -27.11 -16.74 -28.35
N GLY A 556 -27.49 -16.25 -29.53
CA GLY A 556 -28.45 -15.14 -29.68
C GLY A 556 -27.92 -13.81 -29.15
N ALA A 557 -26.59 -13.59 -29.18
CA ALA A 557 -26.00 -12.35 -28.70
C ALA A 557 -26.52 -11.12 -29.46
N ALA A 558 -26.73 -10.00 -28.77
CA ALA A 558 -27.14 -8.73 -29.37
C ALA A 558 -26.44 -7.55 -28.69
N TYR A 559 -25.96 -6.57 -29.46
CA TYR A 559 -25.13 -5.46 -28.99
C TYR A 559 -25.97 -4.21 -28.67
N THR A 560 -25.85 -3.73 -27.44
CA THR A 560 -26.32 -2.39 -27.04
C THR A 560 -25.35 -1.31 -27.54
N GLY A 561 -25.74 -0.03 -27.48
CA GLY A 561 -24.82 1.07 -27.72
C GLY A 561 -23.63 1.06 -26.77
N PHE A 562 -23.82 0.66 -25.51
CA PHE A 562 -22.75 0.38 -24.55
C PHE A 562 -21.77 -0.69 -25.05
N ASP A 563 -22.27 -1.84 -25.52
CA ASP A 563 -21.44 -2.92 -26.06
C ASP A 563 -20.62 -2.46 -27.28
N LEU A 564 -21.24 -1.73 -28.21
CA LEU A 564 -20.58 -1.19 -29.41
C LEU A 564 -19.42 -0.25 -29.03
N LYS A 565 -19.66 0.69 -28.11
CA LYS A 565 -18.62 1.63 -27.62
C LYS A 565 -17.45 0.90 -26.99
N VAL A 566 -17.71 -0.15 -26.20
CA VAL A 566 -16.67 -0.95 -25.54
C VAL A 566 -15.89 -1.78 -26.56
N ALA A 567 -16.58 -2.43 -27.50
CA ALA A 567 -15.96 -3.25 -28.55
C ALA A 567 -15.13 -2.43 -29.55
N ALA A 568 -15.53 -1.19 -29.84
CA ALA A 568 -14.78 -0.28 -30.72
C ALA A 568 -13.51 0.30 -30.08
N ALA A 569 -13.43 0.35 -28.74
CA ALA A 569 -12.36 1.04 -28.01
C ALA A 569 -10.94 0.65 -28.46
N PRO A 570 -10.61 -0.65 -28.63
CA PRO A 570 -9.27 -1.05 -29.02
C PRO A 570 -8.86 -0.59 -30.42
N SER A 571 -9.81 -0.44 -31.34
CA SER A 571 -9.57 0.08 -32.70
C SER A 571 -9.34 1.58 -32.71
N PHE A 572 -9.86 2.34 -31.74
CA PHE A 572 -9.51 3.75 -31.56
C PHE A 572 -8.12 3.94 -30.94
N THR A 573 -7.72 3.06 -30.01
CA THR A 573 -6.43 3.16 -29.33
C THR A 573 -5.25 2.78 -30.24
N SER A 574 -5.36 1.62 -30.91
CA SER A 574 -4.28 1.06 -31.73
C SER A 574 -4.85 0.54 -33.05
N PRO A 575 -5.18 1.40 -34.03
CA PRO A 575 -5.85 1.04 -35.27
C PRO A 575 -5.00 0.22 -36.27
N GLY A 576 -3.71 0.07 -35.99
CA GLY A 576 -2.79 -0.67 -36.84
C GLY A 576 -2.03 0.23 -37.82
N PRO A 577 -0.95 -0.28 -38.43
CA PRO A 577 0.02 0.54 -39.13
C PRO A 577 -0.57 1.23 -40.37
N GLU A 578 -0.16 2.49 -40.59
CA GLU A 578 -0.30 3.16 -41.89
C GLU A 578 0.57 2.48 -42.96
N PRO A 579 0.17 2.57 -44.26
CA PRO A 579 -1.01 3.30 -44.77
C PRO A 579 -2.34 2.52 -44.70
N ASP A 580 -2.29 1.21 -44.45
CA ASP A 580 -3.46 0.32 -44.59
C ASP A 580 -4.47 0.44 -43.43
N VAL A 581 -3.99 0.81 -42.23
CA VAL A 581 -4.78 1.03 -41.01
C VAL A 581 -5.89 -0.03 -40.79
N PRO A 582 -5.53 -1.33 -40.76
CA PRO A 582 -6.46 -2.43 -40.96
C PRO A 582 -7.61 -2.48 -39.96
N ARG A 583 -7.41 -2.05 -38.71
CA ARG A 583 -8.49 -2.09 -37.71
C ARG A 583 -9.48 -0.95 -37.86
N TRP A 584 -9.11 0.14 -38.55
CA TRP A 584 -10.07 1.15 -38.97
C TRP A 584 -10.90 0.67 -40.17
N VAL A 585 -10.31 -0.11 -41.08
CA VAL A 585 -11.07 -0.79 -42.15
C VAL A 585 -12.10 -1.74 -41.53
N GLU A 586 -11.66 -2.66 -40.66
CA GLU A 586 -12.56 -3.60 -39.96
C GLU A 586 -13.63 -2.86 -39.14
N LEU A 587 -13.27 -1.76 -38.46
CA LEU A 587 -14.22 -0.97 -37.68
C LEU A 587 -15.28 -0.29 -38.56
N ALA A 588 -14.88 0.27 -39.71
CA ALA A 588 -15.81 0.90 -40.64
C ALA A 588 -16.82 -0.12 -41.19
N GLU A 589 -16.36 -1.31 -41.56
CA GLU A 589 -17.21 -2.41 -42.00
C GLU A 589 -18.17 -2.86 -40.89
N ALA A 590 -17.67 -3.04 -39.67
CA ALA A 590 -18.49 -3.42 -38.52
C ALA A 590 -19.55 -2.37 -38.18
N ILE A 591 -19.22 -1.07 -38.26
CA ILE A 591 -20.18 0.03 -38.06
C ILE A 591 -21.25 0.00 -39.15
N LYS A 592 -20.86 -0.12 -40.42
CA LYS A 592 -21.81 -0.18 -41.54
C LYS A 592 -22.78 -1.35 -41.36
N LYS A 593 -22.25 -2.55 -41.11
CA LYS A 593 -23.02 -3.78 -40.95
C LYS A 593 -23.99 -3.70 -39.76
N ALA A 594 -23.53 -3.13 -38.64
CA ALA A 594 -24.37 -2.92 -37.46
C ALA A 594 -25.48 -1.89 -37.70
N ALA A 595 -25.21 -0.84 -38.49
CA ALA A 595 -26.22 0.13 -38.92
C ALA A 595 -27.29 -0.49 -39.83
N GLU A 596 -26.95 -1.56 -40.55
CA GLU A 596 -27.86 -2.38 -41.36
C GLU A 596 -28.55 -3.50 -40.55
N GLY A 597 -28.29 -3.58 -39.23
CA GLY A 597 -28.99 -4.49 -38.31
C GLY A 597 -28.21 -5.75 -37.91
N ASP A 598 -26.92 -5.87 -38.24
CA ASP A 598 -26.11 -7.05 -37.92
C ASP A 598 -24.78 -6.68 -37.22
N ALA A 599 -24.66 -7.04 -35.94
CA ALA A 599 -23.49 -6.77 -35.10
C ALA A 599 -22.36 -7.80 -35.24
N SER A 600 -22.44 -8.73 -36.19
CA SER A 600 -21.43 -9.80 -36.35
C SER A 600 -20.01 -9.32 -36.60
N GLY A 601 -19.82 -8.16 -37.25
CA GLY A 601 -18.49 -7.56 -37.41
C GLY A 601 -17.83 -7.22 -36.06
N PHE A 602 -18.60 -6.66 -35.11
CA PHE A 602 -18.11 -6.41 -33.75
C PHE A 602 -17.90 -7.71 -32.97
N ALA A 603 -18.81 -8.67 -33.12
CA ALA A 603 -18.71 -9.95 -32.42
C ALA A 603 -17.51 -10.78 -32.86
N GLU A 604 -17.13 -10.75 -34.14
CA GLU A 604 -15.97 -11.47 -34.65
C GLU A 604 -14.66 -10.93 -34.05
N TYR A 605 -14.51 -9.60 -34.03
CA TYR A 605 -13.37 -8.94 -33.38
C TYR A 605 -13.23 -9.39 -31.92
N VAL A 606 -14.34 -9.40 -31.19
CA VAL A 606 -14.34 -9.78 -29.78
C VAL A 606 -14.08 -11.28 -29.59
N ARG A 607 -14.62 -12.14 -30.45
CA ARG A 607 -14.35 -13.60 -30.41
C ARG A 607 -12.89 -13.91 -30.67
N ARG A 608 -12.26 -13.23 -31.64
CA ARG A 608 -10.84 -13.40 -31.93
C ARG A 608 -9.97 -13.09 -30.72
N ALA A 609 -10.37 -12.12 -29.90
CA ALA A 609 -9.64 -11.75 -28.68
C ALA A 609 -10.00 -12.57 -27.42
N THR A 610 -11.25 -13.05 -27.31
CA THR A 610 -11.77 -13.59 -26.03
C THR A 610 -12.45 -14.95 -26.13
N GLY A 611 -12.67 -15.47 -27.34
CA GLY A 611 -13.51 -16.64 -27.60
C GLY A 611 -15.00 -16.43 -27.32
N ARG A 612 -15.43 -15.21 -26.98
CA ARG A 612 -16.82 -14.89 -26.60
C ARG A 612 -17.46 -13.90 -27.59
N PRO A 613 -18.78 -13.94 -27.77
CA PRO A 613 -19.50 -13.04 -28.68
C PRO A 613 -19.54 -11.58 -28.19
N LYS A 614 -19.29 -11.33 -26.91
CA LYS A 614 -19.23 -10.00 -26.28
C LYS A 614 -18.04 -9.94 -25.32
N LEU A 615 -17.60 -8.73 -24.97
CA LEU A 615 -16.46 -8.55 -24.08
C LEU A 615 -16.88 -8.90 -22.64
N PRO A 616 -16.38 -10.00 -22.06
CA PRO A 616 -16.71 -10.39 -20.69
C PRO A 616 -15.90 -9.55 -19.69
N SER A 617 -16.50 -9.26 -18.53
CA SER A 617 -15.82 -8.63 -17.40
C SER A 617 -14.91 -9.63 -16.70
N LEU A 618 -13.70 -9.81 -17.25
CA LEU A 618 -12.74 -10.82 -16.82
C LEU A 618 -12.44 -10.72 -15.32
N ALA A 619 -12.75 -11.78 -14.58
CA ALA A 619 -12.55 -11.80 -13.14
C ALA A 619 -11.07 -11.67 -12.76
N GLY A 620 -10.14 -12.24 -13.54
CA GLY A 620 -8.70 -12.08 -13.35
C GLY A 620 -8.25 -10.61 -13.39
N GLN A 621 -8.77 -9.82 -14.33
CA GLN A 621 -8.45 -8.39 -14.39
C GLN A 621 -9.09 -7.61 -13.23
N ASN A 622 -10.30 -8.00 -12.84
CA ASN A 622 -11.02 -7.37 -11.73
C ASN A 622 -10.35 -7.63 -10.38
N MET A 623 -9.69 -8.78 -10.17
CA MET A 623 -8.88 -9.03 -8.97
C MET A 623 -7.77 -7.98 -8.77
N THR A 624 -7.33 -7.30 -9.81
CA THR A 624 -6.38 -6.18 -9.67
C THR A 624 -7.10 -4.85 -9.68
N HIS A 625 -7.97 -4.60 -10.66
CA HIS A 625 -8.64 -3.31 -10.81
C HIS A 625 -9.49 -2.90 -9.61
N CYS A 626 -10.21 -3.86 -9.03
CA CYS A 626 -11.08 -3.59 -7.89
C CYS A 626 -10.26 -3.30 -6.64
N LEU A 627 -9.17 -4.03 -6.42
CA LEU A 627 -8.25 -3.80 -5.30
C LEU A 627 -7.45 -2.49 -5.46
N ASP A 628 -7.19 -2.07 -6.70
CA ASP A 628 -6.59 -0.77 -7.04
C ASP A 628 -7.61 0.39 -7.07
N GLY A 629 -8.83 0.18 -6.54
CA GLY A 629 -9.79 1.26 -6.32
C GLY A 629 -10.47 1.76 -7.60
N ARG A 630 -10.48 0.99 -8.70
CA ARG A 630 -11.34 1.29 -9.86
C ARG A 630 -12.77 0.85 -9.59
N VAL A 631 -13.43 1.50 -8.65
CA VAL A 631 -14.79 1.14 -8.20
C VAL A 631 -15.73 2.33 -8.23
N TYR A 632 -17.04 2.06 -8.27
CA TYR A 632 -18.05 3.03 -7.87
C TYR A 632 -18.50 2.73 -6.44
N GLU A 633 -18.40 3.72 -5.56
CA GLU A 633 -18.78 3.60 -4.15
C GLU A 633 -20.28 3.34 -3.95
N SER A 634 -21.12 3.76 -4.91
CA SER A 634 -22.56 3.59 -4.85
C SER A 634 -23.22 3.77 -6.23
N TYR A 635 -24.48 3.34 -6.34
CA TYR A 635 -25.32 3.66 -7.51
C TYR A 635 -25.38 5.17 -7.78
N ALA A 636 -25.43 6.00 -6.74
CA ALA A 636 -25.46 7.45 -6.90
C ALA A 636 -24.15 7.99 -7.49
N ALA A 637 -23.01 7.45 -7.06
CA ALA A 637 -21.69 7.79 -7.62
C ALA A 637 -21.59 7.36 -9.10
N TYR A 638 -22.04 6.16 -9.42
CA TYR A 638 -22.14 5.67 -10.79
C TYR A 638 -23.01 6.59 -11.68
N ARG A 639 -24.22 6.95 -11.24
CA ARG A 639 -25.10 7.83 -12.04
C ARG A 639 -24.54 9.25 -12.17
N ARG A 640 -23.82 9.77 -11.17
CA ARG A 640 -23.08 11.04 -11.29
C ARG A 640 -22.00 10.94 -12.36
N ALA A 641 -21.18 9.89 -12.32
CA ALA A 641 -20.13 9.66 -13.31
C ALA A 641 -20.71 9.52 -14.73
N LEU A 642 -21.82 8.79 -14.88
CA LEU A 642 -22.48 8.64 -16.18
C LEU A 642 -23.07 9.94 -16.72
N ARG A 643 -23.67 10.79 -15.87
CA ARG A 643 -24.12 12.13 -16.30
C ARG A 643 -22.95 12.98 -16.77
N ARG A 644 -21.86 12.99 -16.00
CA ARG A 644 -20.64 13.72 -16.36
C ARG A 644 -20.04 13.22 -17.67
N ALA A 645 -20.03 11.91 -17.88
CA ALA A 645 -19.59 11.30 -19.13
C ALA A 645 -20.42 11.76 -20.34
N ARG A 646 -21.75 11.86 -20.19
CA ARG A 646 -22.65 12.37 -21.24
C ARG A 646 -22.39 13.83 -21.59
N GLU A 647 -22.01 14.66 -20.61
CA GLU A 647 -21.61 16.05 -20.84
C GLU A 647 -20.26 16.15 -21.56
N LEU A 648 -19.30 15.31 -21.19
CA LEU A 648 -17.92 15.38 -21.69
C LEU A 648 -17.75 14.71 -23.06
N SER A 649 -18.49 13.64 -23.33
CA SER A 649 -18.38 12.85 -24.56
C SER A 649 -19.70 12.14 -24.87
N PRO A 650 -20.59 12.78 -25.64
CA PRO A 650 -21.84 12.15 -26.07
C PRO A 650 -21.62 10.84 -26.85
N ASN A 651 -20.52 10.72 -27.62
CA ASN A 651 -20.25 9.54 -28.44
C ASN A 651 -19.75 8.33 -27.65
N PHE A 652 -19.12 8.56 -26.48
CA PHE A 652 -18.50 7.50 -25.69
C PHE A 652 -19.00 7.43 -24.25
N ALA A 653 -20.03 8.20 -23.90
CA ALA A 653 -20.58 8.22 -22.55
C ALA A 653 -20.87 6.81 -22.02
N GLY A 654 -20.35 6.51 -20.83
CA GLY A 654 -20.53 5.20 -20.18
C GLY A 654 -19.55 4.12 -20.64
N GLN A 655 -18.81 4.29 -21.75
CA GLN A 655 -17.80 3.32 -22.20
C GLN A 655 -16.80 2.98 -21.09
N ARG A 656 -16.33 3.99 -20.35
CA ARG A 656 -15.37 3.81 -19.25
C ARG A 656 -15.98 3.27 -17.97
N ALA A 657 -17.31 3.25 -17.86
CA ALA A 657 -17.99 2.63 -16.73
C ALA A 657 -17.82 1.10 -16.72
N TRP A 658 -17.42 0.49 -17.84
CA TRP A 658 -17.19 -0.95 -17.95
C TRP A 658 -16.26 -1.48 -16.84
N TRP A 659 -15.09 -0.87 -16.62
CA TRP A 659 -14.15 -1.30 -15.58
C TRP A 659 -14.74 -1.22 -14.14
N PRO A 660 -15.21 -0.05 -13.66
CA PRO A 660 -15.76 0.05 -12.30
C PRO A 660 -17.10 -0.66 -12.10
N LEU A 661 -17.89 -0.88 -13.16
CA LEU A 661 -19.09 -1.73 -13.08
C LEU A 661 -18.73 -3.20 -12.90
N GLY A 662 -17.62 -3.69 -13.47
CA GLY A 662 -17.09 -5.03 -13.21
C GLY A 662 -16.75 -5.28 -11.73
N CYS A 663 -16.43 -4.20 -11.00
CA CYS A 663 -16.16 -4.22 -9.57
C CYS A 663 -17.38 -4.00 -8.68
N ALA A 664 -18.56 -3.74 -9.23
CA ALA A 664 -19.77 -3.58 -8.43
C ALA A 664 -20.03 -4.88 -7.65
N GLY A 665 -20.09 -4.80 -6.32
CA GLY A 665 -20.30 -5.97 -5.48
C GLY A 665 -19.08 -6.87 -5.27
N TRP A 666 -17.87 -6.42 -5.65
CA TRP A 666 -16.65 -7.19 -5.43
C TRP A 666 -16.50 -7.62 -3.95
N PRO A 667 -16.07 -8.87 -3.66
CA PRO A 667 -16.08 -9.40 -2.29
C PRO A 667 -14.91 -8.90 -1.42
N ALA A 668 -13.83 -8.42 -2.03
CA ALA A 668 -12.63 -7.93 -1.35
C ALA A 668 -12.61 -6.39 -1.27
N PRO A 669 -12.04 -5.80 -0.21
CA PRO A 669 -11.90 -4.35 -0.09
C PRO A 669 -10.85 -3.80 -1.07
N VAL A 670 -10.90 -2.48 -1.30
CA VAL A 670 -9.84 -1.74 -2.00
C VAL A 670 -8.61 -1.68 -1.08
N THR A 671 -7.46 -2.13 -1.57
CA THR A 671 -6.20 -2.18 -0.78
C THR A 671 -5.12 -1.25 -1.31
N ASN A 672 -5.24 -0.75 -2.54
CA ASN A 672 -4.33 0.22 -3.16
C ASN A 672 -5.12 1.33 -3.89
N PRO A 673 -5.79 2.24 -3.16
CA PRO A 673 -6.55 3.32 -3.80
C PRO A 673 -5.64 4.30 -4.57
N PRO A 674 -6.18 5.05 -5.55
CA PRO A 674 -5.44 6.12 -6.20
C PRO A 674 -4.94 7.16 -5.19
N ALA A 675 -3.66 7.51 -5.29
CA ALA A 675 -3.03 8.44 -4.34
C ALA A 675 -1.94 9.29 -5.03
N PRO A 676 -1.68 10.52 -4.57
CA PRO A 676 -0.62 11.36 -5.13
C PRO A 676 0.76 10.67 -5.15
N LEU A 677 1.63 11.10 -6.05
CA LEU A 677 3.05 10.73 -6.01
C LEU A 677 3.80 11.61 -4.99
N PRO A 678 4.90 11.11 -4.39
CA PRO A 678 5.79 11.93 -3.58
C PRO A 678 6.29 13.15 -4.35
N THR A 679 6.27 14.32 -3.72
CA THR A 679 6.72 15.59 -4.34
C THR A 679 8.23 15.80 -4.28
N SER A 680 8.96 14.95 -3.54
CA SER A 680 10.42 14.97 -3.43
C SER A 680 10.99 13.56 -3.35
N GLY A 681 12.29 13.42 -3.62
CA GLY A 681 13.01 12.14 -3.53
C GLY A 681 12.87 11.22 -4.75
N LEU A 682 12.04 11.57 -5.73
CA LEU A 682 11.94 10.89 -7.01
C LEU A 682 12.91 11.48 -8.05
N ALA A 683 13.53 10.61 -8.84
CA ALA A 683 14.22 11.04 -10.05
C ALA A 683 13.19 11.56 -11.08
N PRO A 684 13.52 12.57 -11.91
CA PRO A 684 12.64 13.03 -12.98
C PRO A 684 12.21 11.90 -13.92
N PHE A 685 10.92 11.82 -14.26
CA PHE A 685 10.34 10.78 -15.12
C PHE A 685 10.32 11.20 -16.59
N LEU A 686 10.33 10.20 -17.48
CA LEU A 686 10.03 10.38 -18.89
C LEU A 686 8.63 9.85 -19.20
N GLY A 687 7.75 10.71 -19.68
CA GLY A 687 6.45 10.31 -20.23
C GLY A 687 6.54 10.02 -21.73
N VAL A 688 5.88 8.99 -22.20
CA VAL A 688 5.73 8.66 -23.62
C VAL A 688 4.28 8.32 -23.89
N GLY A 689 3.73 8.86 -24.98
CA GLY A 689 2.39 8.50 -25.42
C GLY A 689 2.06 9.00 -26.81
N SER A 690 1.02 8.42 -27.40
CA SER A 690 0.44 8.71 -28.70
C SER A 690 -0.67 9.76 -28.58
N TRP A 691 -1.46 9.95 -29.64
CA TRP A 691 -2.68 10.75 -29.59
C TRP A 691 -3.68 10.31 -28.51
N THR A 692 -3.65 9.04 -28.11
CA THR A 692 -4.66 8.48 -27.20
C THR A 692 -4.25 8.53 -25.74
N ASP A 693 -2.96 8.57 -25.40
CA ASP A 693 -2.50 8.39 -24.02
C ASP A 693 -1.42 9.39 -23.56
N HIS A 694 -0.87 10.23 -24.44
CA HIS A 694 0.14 11.24 -24.06
C HIS A 694 -0.32 12.18 -22.95
N ASP A 695 -1.54 12.71 -23.03
CA ASP A 695 -2.02 13.71 -22.06
C ASP A 695 -2.25 13.08 -20.68
N GLU A 696 -2.64 11.80 -20.64
CA GLU A 696 -2.80 11.04 -19.38
C GLU A 696 -1.44 10.74 -18.74
N VAL A 697 -0.45 10.36 -19.55
CA VAL A 697 0.93 10.19 -19.06
C VAL A 697 1.50 11.52 -18.56
N THR A 698 1.23 12.61 -19.26
CA THR A 698 1.66 13.96 -18.88
C THR A 698 1.00 14.40 -17.57
N SER A 699 -0.28 14.06 -17.36
CA SER A 699 -0.98 14.36 -16.11
C SER A 699 -0.40 13.59 -14.91
N ILE A 700 0.25 12.45 -15.14
CA ILE A 700 1.01 11.74 -14.11
C ILE A 700 2.34 12.46 -13.82
N ILE A 701 3.21 12.58 -14.83
CA ILE A 701 4.60 12.99 -14.61
C ILE A 701 4.76 14.46 -14.18
N ARG A 702 3.75 15.31 -14.40
CA ARG A 702 3.78 16.71 -13.97
C ARG A 702 3.89 16.88 -12.44
N HIS A 703 3.55 15.83 -11.68
CA HIS A 703 3.67 15.81 -10.22
C HIS A 703 5.09 15.46 -9.75
N VAL A 704 6.00 15.12 -10.67
CA VAL A 704 7.40 14.79 -10.39
C VAL A 704 8.29 15.90 -10.97
N PRO A 705 8.90 16.76 -10.13
CA PRO A 705 9.69 17.89 -10.60
C PRO A 705 10.81 17.51 -11.58
N GLY A 706 11.00 18.33 -12.61
CA GLY A 706 12.02 18.14 -13.64
C GLY A 706 11.68 17.09 -14.72
N SER A 707 10.52 16.44 -14.64
CA SER A 707 10.07 15.46 -15.63
C SER A 707 9.72 16.10 -16.98
N SER A 708 9.74 15.31 -18.05
CA SER A 708 9.37 15.74 -19.41
C SER A 708 8.72 14.59 -20.17
N SER A 709 7.99 14.89 -21.24
CA SER A 709 7.33 13.89 -22.08
C SER A 709 7.74 13.99 -23.56
N VAL A 710 7.54 12.89 -24.28
CA VAL A 710 7.56 12.84 -25.74
C VAL A 710 6.17 12.49 -26.23
N ARG A 711 5.59 13.36 -27.05
CA ARG A 711 4.34 13.06 -27.77
C ARG A 711 4.66 12.42 -29.11
N TYR A 712 4.18 11.22 -29.33
CA TYR A 712 4.14 10.63 -30.65
C TYR A 712 2.90 11.15 -31.39
N ASP A 713 3.13 11.81 -32.52
CA ASP A 713 2.09 12.35 -33.39
C ASP A 713 1.58 11.26 -34.32
N GLY A 714 0.94 10.26 -33.73
CA GLY A 714 0.40 9.10 -34.40
C GLY A 714 -0.50 8.31 -33.45
N HIS A 715 -1.07 7.22 -33.97
CA HIS A 715 -1.82 6.27 -33.17
C HIS A 715 -0.90 5.22 -32.51
N GLY A 716 -1.45 4.43 -31.59
CA GLY A 716 -0.75 3.33 -30.93
C GLY A 716 -0.73 3.48 -29.41
N HIS A 717 -0.16 2.47 -28.75
CA HIS A 717 -0.14 2.36 -27.30
C HIS A 717 1.11 1.61 -26.87
N ALA A 718 1.71 1.98 -25.74
CA ALA A 718 2.96 1.39 -25.26
C ALA A 718 4.05 1.37 -26.33
N LEU A 719 4.42 2.57 -26.79
CA LEU A 719 5.13 2.81 -28.04
C LEU A 719 6.54 2.23 -28.07
N TYR A 720 7.17 1.99 -26.92
CA TYR A 720 8.48 1.37 -26.83
C TYR A 720 8.43 -0.12 -27.20
N VAL A 721 7.45 -0.86 -26.68
CA VAL A 721 7.33 -2.31 -26.88
C VAL A 721 6.53 -2.62 -28.15
N TYR A 722 5.36 -1.98 -28.34
CA TYR A 722 4.44 -2.30 -29.43
C TYR A 722 4.52 -1.34 -30.62
N GLY A 723 5.16 -0.17 -30.48
CA GLY A 723 5.30 0.81 -31.55
C GLY A 723 6.31 0.42 -32.63
N LYS A 724 6.52 1.25 -33.66
CA LYS A 724 7.45 0.96 -34.78
C LYS A 724 8.94 1.19 -34.43
N GLY A 725 9.26 1.69 -33.24
CA GLY A 725 10.63 2.05 -32.85
C GLY A 725 11.01 3.48 -33.26
N GLY A 726 12.28 3.73 -33.58
CA GLY A 726 12.72 5.02 -34.12
C GLY A 726 12.83 6.13 -33.07
N CYS A 727 12.17 7.27 -33.32
CA CYS A 727 12.31 8.49 -32.52
C CYS A 727 11.99 8.27 -31.04
N VAL A 728 10.84 7.65 -30.73
CA VAL A 728 10.41 7.39 -29.35
C VAL A 728 11.42 6.50 -28.61
N THR A 729 11.80 5.36 -29.21
CA THR A 729 12.81 4.45 -28.66
C THR A 729 14.16 5.14 -28.47
N ALA A 730 14.56 6.04 -29.36
CA ALA A 730 15.79 6.80 -29.23
C ALA A 730 15.77 7.75 -28.01
N HIS A 731 14.63 8.43 -27.77
CA HIS A 731 14.45 9.26 -26.57
C HIS A 731 14.49 8.43 -25.29
N VAL A 732 13.76 7.32 -25.25
CA VAL A 732 13.74 6.41 -24.10
C VAL A 732 15.14 5.85 -23.81
N ASN A 733 15.85 5.34 -24.81
CA ASN A 733 17.20 4.79 -24.64
C ASN A 733 18.20 5.86 -24.20
N ARG A 734 18.09 7.08 -24.72
CA ARG A 734 18.93 8.21 -24.30
C ARG A 734 18.68 8.57 -22.84
N TYR A 735 17.42 8.63 -22.43
CA TYR A 735 17.05 8.90 -21.05
C TYR A 735 17.58 7.81 -20.11
N PHE A 736 17.40 6.52 -20.42
CA PHE A 736 17.97 5.46 -19.58
C PHE A 736 19.50 5.54 -19.50
N THR A 737 20.18 5.76 -20.62
CA THR A 737 21.65 5.76 -20.68
C THR A 737 22.28 6.97 -20.00
N SER A 738 21.70 8.16 -20.17
CA SER A 738 22.32 9.44 -19.78
C SER A 738 21.54 10.26 -18.75
N LEU A 739 20.35 9.80 -18.36
CA LEU A 739 19.38 10.54 -17.54
C LEU A 739 18.98 11.90 -18.13
N ARG A 740 19.21 12.11 -19.43
CA ARG A 740 18.83 13.32 -20.16
C ARG A 740 17.43 13.19 -20.74
N LEU A 741 16.51 13.99 -20.19
CA LEU A 741 15.17 14.15 -20.70
C LEU A 741 15.13 14.95 -22.01
N PRO A 742 14.09 14.79 -22.84
CA PRO A 742 13.84 15.67 -23.97
C PRO A 742 13.48 17.09 -23.52
N PRO A 743 13.67 18.11 -24.38
CA PRO A 743 13.13 19.44 -24.12
C PRO A 743 11.59 19.37 -23.97
N PRO A 744 10.97 20.26 -23.16
CA PRO A 744 9.52 20.34 -23.05
C PRO A 744 8.85 20.48 -24.43
N GLY A 745 7.76 19.76 -24.64
CA GLY A 745 7.02 19.77 -25.91
C GLY A 745 7.67 18.95 -27.03
N ALA A 746 8.64 18.09 -26.73
CA ALA A 746 9.23 17.21 -27.74
C ALA A 746 8.16 16.32 -28.40
N THR A 747 8.22 16.28 -29.74
CA THR A 747 7.33 15.46 -30.56
C THR A 747 8.12 14.51 -31.44
N CYS A 748 7.55 13.32 -31.66
CA CYS A 748 8.01 12.36 -32.66
C CYS A 748 6.91 12.23 -33.71
N GLN A 749 7.26 12.40 -34.98
CA GLN A 749 6.30 12.25 -36.07
C GLN A 749 6.07 10.77 -36.38
N ALA A 750 4.85 10.42 -36.79
CA ALA A 750 4.62 9.17 -37.50
C ALA A 750 5.42 9.24 -38.82
N THR A 751 6.47 8.43 -38.95
CA THR A 751 7.14 8.28 -40.24
C THR A 751 6.16 7.55 -41.16
N GLY A 752 5.75 8.21 -42.25
CA GLY A 752 4.92 7.64 -43.31
C GLY A 752 5.55 6.43 -43.99
#